data_AF-A5DE47-F1
#
_entry.id   AF-A5DE47-F1
#
_cell.length_a   1.000
_cell.length_b   1.000
_cell.length_c   1.000
_cell.angle_alpha   90.00
_cell.angle_beta   90.00
_cell.angle_gamma   90.00
#
_symmetry.space_group_name_H-M   'P 1'
#
loop_
_entity.id
_entity.type
_entity.pdbx_description
1 polymer ?
#
loop_
_entity_poly.entity_id
_entity_poly.type
_entity_poly.pdbx_seq_one_letter_code
_entity_poly.pdbx_strand_id
1 'polypeptide(L)'
;MKDLGSLLYKLNVTAVAELCDDDFEEHVLEYTKDKSGLYLHGLNFNTIQFKSYPMDKVDAFAREWGFIPTAYFIKNDFDSLWDFLNKAAETGTYEGQEVEGFVIRCRENGNDFFFKYKFEEPYLLYRQFRETTRALMRGEPIPEIVAKQKKHNYIIGKYLDFTEALFEKEPVLMDQFNDNHSIIKVRKLFMEKFGLSTNNGMELLSYDKLDEQMKTLSVGEVVYKYVIVPISTIGCGKTTTFSTLTGIFPEWGHVQNDDISKSSKQKLVDRTLAMLRHRDVVFSDRNNHQFRERAQLFKQTNQVRSKYLPANVVIKFVAANFVPNDLSEEELWNVTYKRVALRGDNHQSIKFSEDRKLAESVMEGFVRRFQPLNVEREPDSNFDHVINLSLGKDSSLQNAKKILSELRIITGMEIKSVADTEFQESFEKALGYTPSFTKTFSKPKPEAEAPKKKEKKVTYYGIKVSHPKDLVNTVNGSSTSELWESLKTENLVQKEFHVTLAHTASASTEEGQKVWNGIAGLFGSPQPKNKKQKQVLVDFYCDIQLQKLIFWNKHLVCIEVGVPKFYDSEFNSIDHPPLKQTLHITLGTAGPEIKPVLSNKVLEELAANPALTELDGEEVSTQPIEGSLEKQRCFCFY
;
A
#
# COMPACT_ATOMS: atom_id res chain seq x y z
N MET A 1 -16.67 -32.32 -41.47
CA MET A 1 -17.89 -31.47 -41.42
C MET A 1 -19.07 -32.03 -42.23
N LYS A 2 -18.91 -32.44 -43.50
CA LYS A 2 -20.03 -32.98 -44.31
C LYS A 2 -20.68 -34.22 -43.70
N ASP A 3 -19.89 -35.12 -43.13
CA ASP A 3 -20.39 -36.37 -42.53
C ASP A 3 -21.16 -36.10 -41.24
N LEU A 4 -20.62 -35.24 -40.36
CA LEU A 4 -21.30 -34.79 -39.14
C LEU A 4 -22.65 -34.12 -39.46
N GLY A 5 -22.66 -33.18 -40.41
CA GLY A 5 -23.89 -32.50 -40.83
C GLY A 5 -24.92 -33.48 -41.43
N SER A 6 -24.47 -34.45 -42.22
CA SER A 6 -25.34 -35.48 -42.79
C SER A 6 -25.93 -36.39 -41.72
N LEU A 7 -25.15 -36.73 -40.69
CA LEU A 7 -25.63 -37.55 -39.57
C LEU A 7 -26.64 -36.78 -38.72
N LEU A 8 -26.35 -35.54 -38.32
CA LEU A 8 -27.27 -34.70 -37.54
C LEU A 8 -28.60 -34.51 -38.29
N TYR A 9 -28.54 -34.26 -39.60
CA TYR A 9 -29.73 -34.17 -40.46
C TYR A 9 -30.51 -35.49 -40.48
N LYS A 10 -29.84 -36.62 -40.70
CA LYS A 10 -30.46 -37.95 -40.73
C LYS A 10 -31.13 -38.31 -39.40
N LEU A 11 -30.51 -37.97 -38.27
CA LEU A 11 -31.04 -38.20 -36.93
C LEU A 11 -32.12 -37.17 -36.55
N ASN A 12 -32.28 -36.11 -37.34
CA ASN A 12 -33.15 -34.97 -37.08
C ASN A 12 -32.88 -34.32 -35.70
N VAL A 13 -31.60 -34.07 -35.41
CA VAL A 13 -31.14 -33.48 -34.15
C VAL A 13 -30.24 -32.26 -34.38
N THR A 14 -30.19 -31.38 -33.39
CA THR A 14 -29.24 -30.28 -33.27
C THR A 14 -28.23 -30.60 -32.18
N ALA A 15 -26.94 -30.56 -32.51
CA ALA A 15 -25.85 -30.60 -31.55
C ALA A 15 -25.70 -29.23 -30.87
N VAL A 16 -25.67 -29.21 -29.55
CA VAL A 16 -25.56 -28.01 -28.73
C VAL A 16 -24.28 -28.11 -27.92
N ALA A 17 -23.35 -27.21 -28.19
CA ALA A 17 -22.05 -27.15 -27.53
C ALA A 17 -21.78 -25.74 -27.01
N GLU A 18 -21.03 -25.66 -25.93
CA GLU A 18 -20.47 -24.43 -25.39
C GLU A 18 -19.04 -24.28 -25.94
N LEU A 19 -18.70 -23.10 -26.47
CA LEU A 19 -17.33 -22.77 -26.83
C LEU A 19 -16.65 -22.21 -25.60
N CYS A 20 -15.65 -22.92 -25.07
CA CYS A 20 -14.81 -22.45 -23.99
C CYS A 20 -13.41 -22.21 -24.56
N ASP A 21 -13.01 -20.96 -24.76
CA ASP A 21 -11.69 -20.61 -25.28
C ASP A 21 -11.28 -19.19 -24.87
N ASP A 22 -10.39 -19.08 -23.89
CA ASP A 22 -9.92 -17.79 -23.35
C ASP A 22 -9.07 -16.99 -24.37
N ASP A 23 -8.49 -17.66 -25.38
CA ASP A 23 -7.81 -16.99 -26.51
C ASP A 23 -8.83 -16.25 -27.43
N PHE A 24 -10.10 -16.67 -27.43
CA PHE A 24 -11.19 -16.06 -28.18
C PHE A 24 -11.97 -15.03 -27.35
N GLU A 25 -12.47 -15.43 -26.17
CA GLU A 25 -13.19 -14.55 -25.24
C GLU A 25 -13.03 -15.07 -23.80
N GLU A 26 -12.30 -14.34 -22.94
CA GLU A 26 -12.12 -14.76 -21.55
C GLU A 26 -13.45 -14.75 -20.80
N HIS A 27 -13.72 -15.89 -20.15
CA HIS A 27 -14.86 -16.03 -19.27
C HIS A 27 -14.50 -15.60 -17.83
N VAL A 28 -15.47 -15.72 -16.92
CA VAL A 28 -15.25 -15.43 -15.50
C VAL A 28 -14.37 -16.51 -14.84
N LEU A 29 -14.44 -17.75 -15.35
CA LEU A 29 -13.62 -18.88 -14.93
C LEU A 29 -12.62 -19.21 -16.03
N GLU A 30 -11.44 -19.67 -15.64
CA GLU A 30 -10.33 -19.94 -16.55
C GLU A 30 -10.49 -21.26 -17.29
N TYR A 31 -10.24 -21.21 -18.60
CA TYR A 31 -10.05 -22.37 -19.45
C TYR A 31 -8.61 -22.36 -19.96
N THR A 32 -7.82 -23.28 -19.42
CA THR A 32 -6.46 -23.50 -19.91
C THR A 32 -6.48 -23.95 -21.37
N LYS A 33 -5.40 -23.67 -22.11
CA LYS A 33 -5.33 -23.95 -23.56
C LYS A 33 -5.57 -25.43 -23.93
N ASP A 34 -5.22 -26.35 -23.04
CA ASP A 34 -5.48 -27.79 -23.17
C ASP A 34 -6.96 -28.16 -22.99
N LYS A 35 -7.75 -27.27 -22.41
CA LYS A 35 -9.20 -27.37 -22.21
C LYS A 35 -10.00 -26.51 -23.20
N SER A 36 -9.35 -25.74 -24.07
CA SER A 36 -10.06 -24.93 -25.07
C SER A 36 -10.77 -25.81 -26.11
N GLY A 37 -12.04 -25.52 -26.39
CA GLY A 37 -12.78 -26.19 -27.46
C GLY A 37 -14.30 -26.18 -27.28
N LEU A 38 -14.97 -27.04 -28.05
CA LEU A 38 -16.43 -27.18 -28.05
C LEU A 38 -16.85 -28.30 -27.08
N TYR A 39 -17.44 -27.91 -25.95
CA TYR A 39 -18.01 -28.82 -24.95
C TYR A 39 -19.44 -29.22 -25.35
N LEU A 40 -19.61 -30.43 -25.86
CA LEU A 40 -20.93 -30.91 -26.29
C LEU A 40 -21.76 -31.31 -25.08
N HIS A 41 -22.84 -30.56 -24.86
CA HIS A 41 -23.77 -30.82 -23.77
C HIS A 41 -25.16 -31.23 -24.26
N GLY A 42 -25.53 -31.11 -25.53
CA GLY A 42 -26.89 -31.47 -25.96
C GLY A 42 -26.98 -32.08 -27.34
N LEU A 43 -27.92 -33.02 -27.51
CA LEU A 43 -28.45 -33.43 -28.81
C LEU A 43 -29.97 -33.32 -28.71
N ASN A 44 -30.53 -32.25 -29.29
CA ASN A 44 -31.95 -31.94 -29.18
C ASN A 44 -32.66 -32.34 -30.46
N PHE A 45 -33.82 -32.98 -30.36
CA PHE A 45 -34.63 -33.28 -31.54
C PHE A 45 -35.13 -31.98 -32.18
N ASN A 46 -35.10 -31.90 -33.50
CA ASN A 46 -35.65 -30.78 -34.27
C ASN A 46 -37.18 -30.90 -34.35
N THR A 47 -37.83 -30.77 -33.19
CA THR A 47 -39.29 -30.85 -33.01
C THR A 47 -39.78 -29.66 -32.19
N ILE A 48 -41.08 -29.34 -32.30
CA ILE A 48 -41.70 -28.24 -31.52
C ILE A 48 -41.62 -28.51 -30.02
N GLN A 49 -41.91 -29.75 -29.60
CA GLN A 49 -41.77 -30.16 -28.22
C GLN A 49 -40.30 -30.39 -27.89
N PHE A 50 -39.82 -29.81 -26.79
CA PHE A 50 -38.46 -30.02 -26.33
C PHE A 50 -38.24 -31.48 -25.94
N LYS A 51 -37.31 -32.13 -26.62
CA LYS A 51 -36.82 -33.48 -26.32
C LYS A 51 -35.32 -33.51 -26.54
N SER A 52 -34.59 -34.11 -25.61
CA SER A 52 -33.13 -34.19 -25.65
C SER A 52 -32.67 -35.63 -25.43
N TYR A 53 -31.53 -35.98 -26.01
CA TYR A 53 -30.91 -37.27 -25.75
C TYR A 53 -30.44 -37.36 -24.30
N PRO A 54 -30.44 -38.57 -23.71
CA PRO A 54 -29.83 -38.78 -22.41
C PRO A 54 -28.30 -38.56 -22.48
N MET A 55 -27.70 -38.16 -21.36
CA MET A 55 -26.31 -37.71 -21.32
C MET A 55 -25.29 -38.79 -21.72
N ASP A 56 -25.58 -40.07 -21.51
CA ASP A 56 -24.72 -41.17 -21.97
C ASP A 56 -24.56 -41.19 -23.50
N LYS A 57 -25.64 -40.86 -24.23
CA LYS A 57 -25.61 -40.76 -25.70
C LYS A 57 -24.95 -39.48 -26.18
N VAL A 58 -25.13 -38.38 -25.45
CA VAL A 58 -24.44 -37.11 -25.74
C VAL A 58 -22.94 -37.27 -25.55
N ASP A 59 -22.49 -37.86 -24.45
CA ASP A 59 -21.08 -38.15 -24.17
C ASP A 59 -20.47 -39.06 -25.23
N ALA A 60 -21.15 -40.16 -25.59
CA ALA A 60 -20.70 -41.06 -26.65
C ALA A 60 -20.54 -40.34 -27.99
N PHE A 61 -21.52 -39.51 -28.37
CA PHE A 61 -21.46 -38.71 -29.59
C PHE A 61 -20.31 -37.69 -29.54
N ALA A 62 -20.08 -37.06 -28.38
CA ALA A 62 -18.99 -36.10 -28.19
C ALA A 62 -17.64 -36.76 -28.49
N ARG A 63 -17.38 -37.93 -27.88
CA ARG A 63 -16.14 -38.69 -28.06
C ARG A 63 -15.96 -39.17 -29.50
N GLU A 64 -17.02 -39.62 -30.14
CA GLU A 64 -16.98 -40.11 -31.52
C GLU A 64 -16.62 -39.00 -32.52
N TRP A 65 -17.14 -37.79 -32.31
CA TRP A 65 -17.00 -36.68 -33.25
C TRP A 65 -15.95 -35.64 -32.85
N GLY A 66 -15.18 -35.90 -31.78
CA GLY A 66 -14.08 -35.06 -31.35
C GLY A 66 -14.49 -33.78 -30.61
N PHE A 67 -15.71 -33.73 -30.08
CA PHE A 67 -16.09 -32.70 -29.11
C PHE A 67 -15.51 -33.03 -27.73
N ILE A 68 -15.38 -32.02 -26.87
CA ILE A 68 -15.03 -32.24 -25.48
C ILE A 68 -16.29 -32.71 -24.73
N PRO A 69 -16.28 -33.85 -24.03
CA PRO A 69 -17.44 -34.30 -23.29
C PRO A 69 -17.71 -33.42 -22.07
N THR A 70 -18.97 -33.03 -21.86
CA THR A 70 -19.39 -32.36 -20.62
C THR A 70 -19.53 -33.39 -19.49
N ALA A 71 -18.81 -33.19 -18.39
CA ALA A 71 -18.90 -34.04 -17.20
C ALA A 71 -20.35 -34.11 -16.69
N TYR A 72 -20.80 -35.31 -16.32
CA TYR A 72 -22.13 -35.53 -15.79
C TYR A 72 -22.16 -36.65 -14.76
N PHE A 73 -23.16 -36.62 -13.88
CA PHE A 73 -23.47 -37.68 -12.93
C PHE A 73 -24.99 -37.82 -12.82
N ILE A 74 -25.44 -38.91 -12.19
CA ILE A 74 -26.87 -39.21 -12.03
C ILE A 74 -27.21 -39.28 -10.55
N LYS A 75 -28.31 -38.61 -10.16
CA LYS A 75 -28.98 -38.72 -8.86
C LYS A 75 -30.40 -39.23 -9.11
N ASN A 76 -30.82 -40.22 -8.35
CA ASN A 76 -32.07 -40.94 -8.60
C ASN A 76 -33.28 -40.28 -7.93
N ASP A 77 -33.05 -39.36 -7.00
CA ASP A 77 -34.05 -38.69 -6.20
C ASP A 77 -33.68 -37.22 -5.96
N PHE A 78 -34.68 -36.40 -5.62
CA PHE A 78 -34.50 -34.97 -5.45
C PHE A 78 -33.68 -34.64 -4.20
N ASP A 79 -33.89 -35.34 -3.09
CA ASP A 79 -33.23 -35.03 -1.81
C ASP A 79 -31.71 -35.24 -1.93
N SER A 80 -31.27 -36.35 -2.52
CA SER A 80 -29.85 -36.64 -2.75
C SER A 80 -29.20 -35.71 -3.77
N LEU A 81 -29.97 -35.19 -4.73
CA LEU A 81 -29.54 -34.14 -5.64
C LEU A 81 -29.39 -32.80 -4.88
N TRP A 82 -30.39 -32.42 -4.10
CA TRP A 82 -30.42 -31.15 -3.39
C TRP A 82 -29.31 -31.06 -2.35
N ASP A 83 -29.09 -32.12 -1.58
CA ASP A 83 -27.98 -32.22 -0.62
C ASP A 83 -26.62 -32.10 -1.29
N PHE A 84 -26.47 -32.71 -2.47
CA PHE A 84 -25.24 -32.59 -3.25
C PHE A 84 -25.02 -31.16 -3.75
N LEU A 85 -26.06 -30.53 -4.31
CA LEU A 85 -25.97 -29.17 -4.85
C LEU A 85 -25.62 -28.16 -3.76
N ASN A 86 -26.23 -28.27 -2.58
CA ASN A 86 -25.92 -27.38 -1.45
C ASN A 86 -24.48 -27.57 -0.95
N LYS A 87 -23.99 -28.81 -0.81
CA LYS A 87 -22.60 -29.08 -0.42
C LYS A 87 -21.59 -28.56 -1.44
N ALA A 88 -21.88 -28.73 -2.73
CA ALA A 88 -21.00 -28.22 -3.78
C ALA A 88 -20.98 -26.67 -3.78
N ALA A 89 -22.12 -26.03 -3.51
CA ALA A 89 -22.24 -24.58 -3.41
C ALA A 89 -21.46 -23.98 -2.23
N GLU A 90 -21.20 -24.73 -1.15
CA GLU A 90 -20.37 -24.26 -0.02
C GLU A 90 -18.92 -23.96 -0.43
N THR A 91 -18.42 -24.64 -1.46
CA THR A 91 -17.03 -24.47 -1.94
C THR A 91 -16.97 -23.80 -3.31
N GLY A 92 -18.07 -23.80 -4.06
CA GLY A 92 -18.09 -23.34 -5.46
C GLY A 92 -17.32 -24.28 -6.41
N THR A 93 -16.99 -25.50 -5.96
CA THR A 93 -16.14 -26.43 -6.71
C THR A 93 -16.82 -27.78 -6.96
N TYR A 94 -16.39 -28.43 -8.04
CA TYR A 94 -16.71 -29.82 -8.36
C TYR A 94 -15.43 -30.52 -8.82
N GLU A 95 -15.10 -31.67 -8.21
CA GLU A 95 -13.86 -32.42 -8.48
C GLU A 95 -12.58 -31.56 -8.41
N GLY A 96 -12.55 -30.60 -7.48
CA GLY A 96 -11.42 -29.69 -7.27
C GLY A 96 -11.29 -28.57 -8.30
N GLN A 97 -12.28 -28.39 -9.19
CA GLN A 97 -12.34 -27.28 -10.14
C GLN A 97 -13.48 -26.33 -9.78
N GLU A 98 -13.24 -25.03 -9.87
CA GLU A 98 -14.31 -24.03 -9.76
C GLU A 98 -15.30 -24.21 -10.91
N VAL A 99 -16.60 -24.23 -10.60
CA VAL A 99 -17.65 -24.32 -11.61
C VAL A 99 -18.71 -23.26 -11.33
N GLU A 100 -19.36 -22.74 -12.38
CA GLU A 100 -20.47 -21.76 -12.20
C GLU A 100 -21.69 -22.43 -11.56
N GLY A 101 -21.83 -23.75 -11.73
CA GLY A 101 -22.93 -24.55 -11.20
C GLY A 101 -23.29 -25.70 -12.12
N PHE A 102 -24.52 -26.18 -12.01
CA PHE A 102 -25.00 -27.36 -12.73
C PHE A 102 -26.27 -27.06 -13.54
N VAL A 103 -26.40 -27.73 -14.68
CA VAL A 103 -27.65 -27.86 -15.42
C VAL A 103 -28.28 -29.20 -15.05
N ILE A 104 -29.40 -29.16 -14.34
CA ILE A 104 -30.13 -30.35 -13.94
C ILE A 104 -31.07 -30.73 -15.07
N ARG A 105 -31.02 -32.00 -15.49
CA ARG A 105 -31.92 -32.58 -16.48
C ARG A 105 -32.82 -33.58 -15.79
N CYS A 106 -34.13 -33.38 -15.89
CA CYS A 106 -35.11 -34.29 -15.32
C CYS A 106 -36.33 -34.37 -16.23
N ARG A 107 -37.38 -35.04 -15.73
CA ARG A 107 -38.69 -35.02 -16.35
C ARG A 107 -39.69 -34.34 -15.45
N GLU A 108 -40.44 -33.40 -16.00
CA GLU A 108 -41.55 -32.72 -15.35
C GLU A 108 -42.83 -33.01 -16.15
N ASN A 109 -43.83 -33.59 -15.48
CA ASN A 109 -45.10 -33.97 -16.12
C ASN A 109 -44.93 -34.84 -17.39
N GLY A 110 -43.92 -35.71 -17.39
CA GLY A 110 -43.61 -36.62 -18.52
C GLY A 110 -42.81 -35.99 -19.66
N ASN A 111 -42.44 -34.72 -19.58
CA ASN A 111 -41.64 -34.01 -20.58
C ASN A 111 -40.21 -33.79 -20.09
N ASP A 112 -39.25 -33.70 -21.01
CA ASP A 112 -37.88 -33.31 -20.65
C ASP A 112 -37.89 -31.87 -20.12
N PHE A 113 -37.27 -31.66 -18.97
CA PHE A 113 -37.25 -30.37 -18.28
C PHE A 113 -35.88 -30.11 -17.68
N PHE A 114 -35.32 -28.93 -17.97
CA PHE A 114 -34.01 -28.52 -17.46
C PHE A 114 -34.16 -27.30 -16.55
N PHE A 115 -33.43 -27.28 -15.45
CA PHE A 115 -33.25 -26.10 -14.62
C PHE A 115 -31.78 -25.92 -14.25
N LYS A 116 -31.40 -24.69 -13.89
CA LYS A 116 -30.02 -24.35 -13.54
C LYS A 116 -29.91 -24.17 -12.03
N TYR A 117 -28.90 -24.77 -11.43
CA TYR A 117 -28.47 -24.46 -10.08
C TYR A 117 -27.11 -23.78 -10.19
N LYS A 118 -27.09 -22.45 -10.03
CA LYS A 118 -25.86 -21.65 -10.12
C LYS A 118 -25.34 -21.39 -8.73
N PHE A 119 -24.03 -21.54 -8.55
CA PHE A 119 -23.37 -21.11 -7.33
C PHE A 119 -23.37 -19.59 -7.27
N GLU A 120 -23.58 -19.05 -6.07
CA GLU A 120 -23.48 -17.62 -5.84
C GLU A 120 -22.00 -17.22 -5.81
N GLU A 121 -21.18 -17.95 -5.06
CA GLU A 121 -19.76 -17.63 -4.83
C GLU A 121 -18.82 -18.75 -5.29
N PRO A 122 -17.56 -18.44 -5.67
CA PRO A 122 -16.96 -17.10 -5.79
C PRO A 122 -17.29 -16.38 -7.12
N TYR A 123 -18.16 -16.97 -7.94
CA TYR A 123 -18.49 -16.47 -9.27
C TYR A 123 -19.08 -15.04 -9.25
N LEU A 124 -19.99 -14.73 -8.32
CA LEU A 124 -20.56 -13.39 -8.18
C LEU A 124 -19.47 -12.35 -7.92
N LEU A 125 -18.56 -12.62 -6.98
CA LEU A 125 -17.44 -11.74 -6.68
C LEU A 125 -16.54 -11.50 -7.91
N TYR A 126 -16.20 -12.55 -8.65
CA TYR A 126 -15.39 -12.41 -9.87
C TYR A 126 -16.07 -11.57 -10.94
N ARG A 127 -17.38 -11.75 -11.12
CA ARG A 127 -18.18 -10.91 -12.01
C ARG A 127 -18.17 -9.46 -11.54
N GLN A 128 -18.31 -9.22 -10.24
CA GLN A 128 -18.24 -7.87 -9.68
C GLN A 128 -16.87 -7.24 -9.92
N PHE A 129 -15.76 -7.97 -9.73
CA PHE A 129 -14.43 -7.49 -10.11
C PHE A 129 -14.38 -7.02 -11.56
N ARG A 130 -14.87 -7.83 -12.51
CA ARG A 130 -14.91 -7.44 -13.92
C ARG A 130 -15.71 -6.15 -14.16
N GLU A 131 -16.94 -6.10 -13.67
CA GLU A 131 -17.82 -4.95 -13.94
C GLU A 131 -17.37 -3.67 -13.22
N THR A 132 -16.79 -3.81 -12.03
CA THR A 132 -16.26 -2.67 -11.27
C THR A 132 -14.95 -2.15 -11.85
N THR A 133 -14.06 -3.02 -12.37
CA THR A 133 -12.88 -2.58 -13.15
C THR A 133 -13.31 -1.82 -14.39
N ARG A 134 -14.35 -2.27 -15.12
CA ARG A 134 -14.87 -1.51 -16.26
C ARG A 134 -15.41 -0.13 -15.87
N ALA A 135 -16.02 0.00 -14.69
CA ALA A 135 -16.44 1.30 -14.17
C ALA A 135 -15.25 2.20 -13.83
N LEU A 136 -14.20 1.64 -13.22
CA LEU A 136 -12.95 2.35 -12.94
C LEU A 136 -12.32 2.88 -14.25
N MET A 137 -12.28 2.05 -15.29
CA MET A 137 -11.74 2.44 -16.61
C MET A 137 -12.54 3.55 -17.30
N ARG A 138 -13.82 3.72 -16.97
CA ARG A 138 -14.64 4.87 -17.43
C ARG A 138 -14.38 6.15 -16.63
N GLY A 139 -13.49 6.12 -15.64
CA GLY A 139 -13.18 7.25 -14.77
C GLY A 139 -14.16 7.42 -13.61
N GLU A 140 -14.99 6.43 -13.30
CA GLU A 140 -15.84 6.48 -12.11
C GLU A 140 -14.97 6.38 -10.84
N PRO A 141 -15.16 7.24 -9.82
CA PRO A 141 -14.39 7.14 -8.58
C PRO A 141 -14.62 5.80 -7.85
N ILE A 142 -13.56 5.15 -7.38
CA ILE A 142 -13.61 3.86 -6.65
C ILE A 142 -14.70 3.84 -5.56
N PRO A 143 -14.85 4.86 -4.70
CA PRO A 143 -15.88 4.83 -3.66
C PRO A 143 -17.31 4.78 -4.21
N GLU A 144 -17.58 5.44 -5.34
CA GLU A 144 -18.90 5.42 -6.00
C GLU A 144 -19.19 4.04 -6.61
N ILE A 145 -18.17 3.42 -7.21
CA ILE A 145 -18.27 2.06 -7.77
C ILE A 145 -18.59 1.06 -6.66
N VAL A 146 -17.87 1.15 -5.54
CA VAL A 146 -18.03 0.28 -4.37
C VAL A 146 -19.41 0.48 -3.71
N ALA A 147 -19.88 1.73 -3.58
CA ALA A 147 -21.18 2.02 -2.98
C ALA A 147 -22.37 1.47 -3.78
N LYS A 148 -22.22 1.28 -5.09
CA LYS A 148 -23.23 0.61 -5.94
C LYS A 148 -23.31 -0.90 -5.69
N GLN A 149 -22.32 -1.49 -5.01
CA GLN A 149 -22.29 -2.92 -4.74
C GLN A 149 -23.10 -3.27 -3.49
N LYS A 150 -23.90 -4.34 -3.59
CA LYS A 150 -24.72 -4.85 -2.49
C LYS A 150 -23.94 -5.77 -1.54
N LYS A 151 -22.90 -6.41 -2.05
CA LYS A 151 -22.03 -7.37 -1.35
C LYS A 151 -20.57 -7.11 -1.75
N HIS A 152 -19.64 -7.56 -0.91
CA HIS A 152 -18.20 -7.57 -1.18
C HIS A 152 -17.49 -6.23 -1.29
N ASN A 153 -18.07 -5.19 -0.69
CA ASN A 153 -17.60 -3.80 -0.81
C ASN A 153 -16.13 -3.63 -0.41
N TYR A 154 -15.68 -4.29 0.67
CA TYR A 154 -14.30 -4.16 1.14
C TYR A 154 -13.30 -4.78 0.18
N ILE A 155 -13.51 -6.05 -0.19
CA ILE A 155 -12.58 -6.75 -1.07
C ILE A 155 -12.60 -6.15 -2.48
N ILE A 156 -13.76 -5.69 -2.97
CA ILE A 156 -13.88 -4.93 -4.23
C ILE A 156 -13.09 -3.63 -4.15
N GLY A 157 -13.20 -2.86 -3.07
CA GLY A 157 -12.41 -1.64 -2.90
C GLY A 157 -10.90 -1.90 -2.94
N LYS A 158 -10.43 -2.95 -2.25
CA LYS A 158 -9.02 -3.37 -2.29
C LYS A 158 -8.56 -3.80 -3.67
N TYR A 159 -9.41 -4.54 -4.38
CA TYR A 159 -9.17 -4.98 -5.74
C TYR A 159 -9.08 -3.79 -6.71
N LEU A 160 -9.96 -2.80 -6.59
CA LEU A 160 -9.93 -1.60 -7.42
C LEU A 160 -8.70 -0.73 -7.14
N ASP A 161 -8.35 -0.50 -5.87
CA ASP A 161 -7.13 0.23 -5.48
C ASP A 161 -5.88 -0.45 -6.08
N PHE A 162 -5.84 -1.79 -6.06
CA PHE A 162 -4.77 -2.55 -6.68
C PHE A 162 -4.76 -2.40 -8.21
N THR A 163 -5.93 -2.50 -8.83
CA THR A 163 -6.09 -2.49 -10.29
C THR A 163 -5.74 -1.13 -10.87
N GLU A 164 -6.16 -0.03 -10.22
CA GLU A 164 -5.79 1.34 -10.60
C GLU A 164 -4.26 1.50 -10.64
N ALA A 165 -3.57 1.11 -9.55
CA ALA A 165 -2.12 1.17 -9.48
C ALA A 165 -1.42 0.22 -10.48
N LEU A 166 -2.04 -0.92 -10.80
CA LEU A 166 -1.53 -1.85 -11.80
C LEU A 166 -1.61 -1.25 -13.20
N PHE A 167 -2.74 -0.65 -13.56
CA PHE A 167 -2.95 -0.02 -14.87
C PHE A 167 -2.08 1.23 -15.07
N GLU A 168 -1.83 2.02 -14.01
CA GLU A 168 -0.86 3.12 -14.07
C GLU A 168 0.56 2.62 -14.39
N LYS A 169 0.94 1.45 -13.86
CA LYS A 169 2.27 0.87 -14.04
C LYS A 169 2.39 0.12 -15.38
N GLU A 170 1.32 -0.56 -15.80
CA GLU A 170 1.27 -1.44 -16.98
C GLU A 170 0.02 -1.16 -17.83
N PRO A 171 0.01 -0.03 -18.59
CA PRO A 171 -1.18 0.39 -19.35
C PRO A 171 -1.70 -0.64 -20.37
N VAL A 172 -0.81 -1.50 -20.89
CA VAL A 172 -1.18 -2.58 -21.83
C VAL A 172 -2.23 -3.53 -21.24
N LEU A 173 -2.20 -3.77 -19.92
CA LEU A 173 -3.21 -4.62 -19.27
C LEU A 173 -4.59 -3.97 -19.28
N MET A 174 -4.66 -2.63 -19.24
CA MET A 174 -5.92 -1.89 -19.32
C MET A 174 -6.54 -2.02 -20.71
N ASP A 175 -5.72 -1.90 -21.76
CA ASP A 175 -6.17 -2.06 -23.15
C ASP A 175 -6.70 -3.49 -23.37
N GLN A 176 -5.95 -4.50 -22.93
CA GLN A 176 -6.38 -5.91 -22.99
C GLN A 176 -7.68 -6.16 -22.22
N PHE A 177 -7.83 -5.56 -21.03
CA PHE A 177 -9.05 -5.67 -20.24
C PHE A 177 -10.27 -5.10 -20.96
N ASN A 178 -10.09 -4.02 -21.74
CA ASN A 178 -11.16 -3.41 -22.51
C ASN A 178 -11.64 -4.32 -23.65
N ASP A 179 -10.73 -5.13 -24.21
CA ASP A 179 -10.99 -6.11 -25.26
C ASP A 179 -11.40 -7.49 -24.71
N ASN A 180 -11.82 -7.57 -23.44
CA ASN A 180 -12.19 -8.81 -22.73
C ASN A 180 -11.06 -9.85 -22.61
N HIS A 181 -9.82 -9.38 -22.50
CA HIS A 181 -8.65 -10.22 -22.21
C HIS A 181 -7.97 -9.80 -20.89
N SER A 182 -7.14 -10.66 -20.33
CA SER A 182 -6.43 -10.43 -19.07
C SER A 182 -7.33 -10.15 -17.85
N ILE A 183 -8.63 -10.45 -17.91
CA ILE A 183 -9.55 -10.31 -16.78
C ILE A 183 -9.14 -11.26 -15.66
N ILE A 184 -8.89 -12.52 -16.03
CA ILE A 184 -8.45 -13.57 -15.13
C ILE A 184 -7.05 -13.27 -14.61
N LYS A 185 -6.17 -12.76 -15.48
CA LYS A 185 -4.80 -12.38 -15.12
C LYS A 185 -4.76 -11.28 -14.06
N VAL A 186 -5.52 -10.19 -14.23
CA VAL A 186 -5.58 -9.10 -13.24
C VAL A 186 -6.08 -9.62 -11.89
N ARG A 187 -7.11 -10.47 -11.88
CA ARG A 187 -7.59 -11.13 -10.67
C ARG A 187 -6.51 -11.99 -10.01
N LYS A 188 -5.81 -12.83 -10.76
CA LYS A 188 -4.75 -13.69 -10.20
C LYS A 188 -3.59 -12.89 -9.63
N LEU A 189 -3.15 -11.83 -10.32
CA LEU A 189 -2.12 -10.92 -9.82
C LEU A 189 -2.55 -10.24 -8.50
N PHE A 190 -3.83 -9.91 -8.36
CA PHE A 190 -4.37 -9.44 -7.08
C PHE A 190 -4.27 -10.52 -6.01
N MET A 191 -4.73 -11.75 -6.28
CA MET A 191 -4.67 -12.85 -5.32
C MET A 191 -3.22 -13.15 -4.87
N GLU A 192 -2.27 -13.23 -5.81
CA GLU A 192 -0.85 -13.44 -5.53
C GLU A 192 -0.26 -12.33 -4.65
N LYS A 193 -0.56 -11.06 -4.95
CA LYS A 193 -0.08 -9.92 -4.15
C LYS A 193 -0.56 -9.99 -2.70
N PHE A 194 -1.72 -10.59 -2.46
CA PHE A 194 -2.32 -10.73 -1.14
C PHE A 194 -2.00 -12.08 -0.48
N GLY A 195 -1.15 -12.91 -1.11
CA GLY A 195 -0.73 -14.21 -0.57
C GLY A 195 -1.83 -15.27 -0.61
N LEU A 196 -2.78 -15.15 -1.54
CA LEU A 196 -3.92 -16.05 -1.70
C LEU A 196 -3.68 -17.07 -2.80
N SER A 197 -4.31 -18.23 -2.68
CA SER A 197 -4.29 -19.25 -3.72
C SER A 197 -5.05 -18.76 -4.95
N THR A 198 -4.39 -18.73 -6.11
CA THR A 198 -5.01 -18.27 -7.38
C THR A 198 -6.12 -19.19 -7.90
N ASN A 199 -6.27 -20.37 -7.31
CA ASN A 199 -7.19 -21.42 -7.75
C ASN A 199 -8.33 -21.65 -6.75
N ASN A 200 -8.48 -20.78 -5.74
CA ASN A 200 -9.49 -20.90 -4.70
C ASN A 200 -10.10 -19.53 -4.37
N GLY A 201 -11.13 -19.13 -5.11
CA GLY A 201 -11.82 -17.86 -4.93
C GLY A 201 -12.54 -17.70 -3.59
N MET A 202 -12.86 -18.81 -2.91
CA MET A 202 -13.50 -18.77 -1.60
C MET A 202 -12.62 -18.11 -0.53
N GLU A 203 -11.29 -18.10 -0.72
CA GLU A 203 -10.36 -17.36 0.15
C GLU A 203 -10.62 -15.85 0.12
N LEU A 204 -11.04 -15.29 -1.02
CA LEU A 204 -11.38 -13.86 -1.12
C LEU A 204 -12.58 -13.47 -0.26
N LEU A 205 -13.51 -14.41 -0.05
CA LEU A 205 -14.69 -14.20 0.78
C LEU A 205 -14.34 -14.23 2.27
N SER A 206 -13.27 -14.95 2.66
CA SER A 206 -12.79 -14.93 4.05
C SER A 206 -12.28 -13.54 4.45
N TYR A 207 -11.68 -12.80 3.51
CA TYR A 207 -11.30 -11.40 3.69
C TYR A 207 -12.52 -10.47 3.80
N ASP A 208 -13.63 -10.80 3.14
CA ASP A 208 -14.88 -10.05 3.23
C ASP A 208 -15.70 -10.37 4.49
N LYS A 209 -15.51 -11.55 5.10
CA LYS A 209 -16.12 -11.89 6.41
C LYS A 209 -15.54 -11.06 7.57
N LEU A 210 -14.28 -10.63 7.45
CA LEU A 210 -13.69 -9.61 8.35
C LEU A 210 -14.37 -8.25 8.19
N ASP A 211 -14.86 -7.93 6.99
CA ASP A 211 -15.70 -6.76 6.73
C ASP A 211 -17.12 -6.97 7.26
N GLU A 212 -17.74 -8.16 7.17
CA GLU A 212 -19.06 -8.43 7.79
C GLU A 212 -19.07 -8.21 9.31
N GLN A 213 -17.98 -8.54 10.01
CA GLN A 213 -17.82 -8.20 11.43
C GLN A 213 -17.66 -6.68 11.69
N MET A 214 -17.27 -5.91 10.67
CA MET A 214 -17.32 -4.44 10.68
C MET A 214 -18.64 -3.86 10.12
N LYS A 215 -19.38 -4.60 9.28
CA LYS A 215 -20.65 -4.21 8.63
C LYS A 215 -21.81 -4.14 9.60
N THR A 216 -21.73 -4.75 10.79
CA THR A 216 -22.72 -4.51 11.86
C THR A 216 -22.80 -3.05 12.31
N LEU A 217 -21.95 -2.15 11.79
CA LEU A 217 -21.98 -0.72 12.11
C LEU A 217 -22.31 0.25 10.98
N SER A 218 -22.28 -0.12 9.69
CA SER A 218 -22.76 0.76 8.60
C SER A 218 -22.52 0.19 7.20
N VAL A 219 -23.58 -0.13 6.45
CA VAL A 219 -23.53 -0.14 4.97
C VAL A 219 -24.78 0.57 4.46
N GLY A 220 -24.59 1.58 3.62
CA GLY A 220 -25.69 2.13 2.82
C GLY A 220 -25.33 3.40 2.04
N GLU A 221 -24.61 4.34 2.66
CA GLU A 221 -24.42 5.66 2.05
C GLU A 221 -22.95 6.04 1.88
N VAL A 222 -22.64 6.67 0.74
CA VAL A 222 -21.37 7.35 0.50
C VAL A 222 -21.29 8.51 1.48
N VAL A 223 -20.30 8.50 2.36
CA VAL A 223 -20.08 9.57 3.32
C VAL A 223 -19.05 10.54 2.75
N TYR A 224 -19.47 11.76 2.45
CA TYR A 224 -18.55 12.81 2.02
C TYR A 224 -17.92 13.50 3.23
N LYS A 225 -16.61 13.64 3.21
CA LYS A 225 -15.86 14.45 4.18
C LYS A 225 -15.00 15.48 3.45
N TYR A 226 -14.81 16.63 4.08
CA TYR A 226 -14.26 17.82 3.43
C TYR A 226 -12.94 18.21 4.07
N VAL A 227 -11.90 18.35 3.25
CA VAL A 227 -10.60 18.87 3.66
C VAL A 227 -10.40 20.25 3.06
N ILE A 228 -10.36 21.26 3.92
CA ILE A 228 -10.14 22.65 3.50
C ILE A 228 -8.63 22.90 3.51
N VAL A 229 -8.09 23.20 2.33
CA VAL A 229 -6.65 23.37 2.08
C VAL A 229 -6.39 24.83 1.73
N PRO A 230 -5.70 25.61 2.58
CA PRO A 230 -5.44 27.00 2.26
C PRO A 230 -4.31 27.09 1.21
N ILE A 231 -4.49 27.97 0.23
CA ILE A 231 -3.45 28.43 -0.69
C ILE A 231 -3.07 29.84 -0.27
N SER A 232 -1.92 29.98 0.38
CA SER A 232 -1.58 31.20 1.13
C SER A 232 -0.09 31.35 1.35
N THR A 233 0.34 32.56 1.71
CA THR A 233 1.65 32.82 2.31
C THR A 233 1.49 33.10 3.81
N ILE A 234 2.62 33.28 4.50
CA ILE A 234 2.63 33.69 5.91
C ILE A 234 1.92 35.04 6.04
N GLY A 235 1.08 35.20 7.06
CA GLY A 235 0.39 36.47 7.33
C GLY A 235 -0.92 36.69 6.58
N CYS A 236 -1.32 35.78 5.68
CA CYS A 236 -2.60 35.87 4.98
C CYS A 236 -3.83 35.72 5.88
N GLY A 237 -3.68 35.24 7.12
CA GLY A 237 -4.76 35.09 8.10
C GLY A 237 -5.37 33.69 8.19
N LYS A 238 -4.81 32.69 7.48
CA LYS A 238 -5.29 31.29 7.45
C LYS A 238 -5.70 30.73 8.82
N THR A 239 -4.80 30.83 9.80
CA THR A 239 -4.98 30.24 11.12
C THR A 239 -6.03 30.98 11.91
N THR A 240 -6.07 32.31 11.80
CA THR A 240 -7.10 33.12 12.45
C THR A 240 -8.47 32.78 11.86
N THR A 241 -8.61 32.76 10.53
CA THR A 241 -9.86 32.40 9.86
C THR A 241 -10.35 31.00 10.23
N PHE A 242 -9.48 29.98 10.21
CA PHE A 242 -9.86 28.61 10.57
C PHE A 242 -10.18 28.47 12.06
N SER A 243 -9.42 29.12 12.94
CA SER A 243 -9.68 29.10 14.39
C SER A 243 -11.01 29.78 14.73
N THR A 244 -11.38 30.85 14.02
CA THR A 244 -12.70 31.48 14.17
C THR A 244 -13.82 30.48 13.86
N LEU A 245 -13.69 29.70 12.78
CA LEU A 245 -14.68 28.70 12.41
C LEU A 245 -14.74 27.55 13.41
N THR A 246 -13.60 26.98 13.82
CA THR A 246 -13.59 25.89 14.81
C THR A 246 -13.97 26.34 16.23
N GLY A 247 -13.88 27.63 16.54
CA GLY A 247 -14.43 28.19 17.77
C GLY A 247 -15.96 28.24 17.78
N ILE A 248 -16.59 28.37 16.60
CA ILE A 248 -18.06 28.39 16.41
C ILE A 248 -18.61 26.97 16.23
N PHE A 249 -17.84 26.11 15.56
CA PHE A 249 -18.13 24.71 15.24
C PHE A 249 -17.04 23.79 15.82
N PRO A 250 -17.09 23.47 17.13
CA PRO A 250 -16.11 22.60 17.79
C PRO A 250 -16.07 21.17 17.25
N GLU A 251 -17.10 20.76 16.51
CA GLU A 251 -17.22 19.50 15.77
C GLU A 251 -16.41 19.49 14.46
N TRP A 252 -15.92 20.63 13.99
CA TRP A 252 -14.94 20.68 12.91
C TRP A 252 -13.52 20.49 13.42
N GLY A 253 -12.67 19.87 12.61
CA GLY A 253 -11.28 19.62 12.96
C GLY A 253 -10.34 20.70 12.42
N HIS A 254 -9.26 21.00 13.13
CA HIS A 254 -8.20 21.92 12.68
C HIS A 254 -6.83 21.31 12.97
N VAL A 255 -6.07 21.01 11.92
CA VAL A 255 -4.68 20.52 12.04
C VAL A 255 -3.72 21.62 11.61
N GLN A 256 -2.92 22.11 12.55
CA GLN A 256 -1.89 23.11 12.27
C GLN A 256 -0.55 22.45 12.01
N ASN A 257 0.04 22.72 10.85
CA ASN A 257 1.38 22.24 10.50
C ASN A 257 2.49 22.84 11.40
N ASP A 258 2.20 23.97 12.03
CA ASP A 258 3.13 24.64 12.94
C ASP A 258 3.24 23.88 14.28
N ASP A 259 2.22 23.11 14.68
CA ASP A 259 2.23 22.20 15.85
C ASP A 259 2.87 20.83 15.57
N ILE A 260 3.46 20.67 14.39
CA ILE A 260 4.08 19.42 13.95
C ILE A 260 5.61 19.56 13.96
N SER A 261 6.26 18.75 14.80
CA SER A 261 7.72 18.63 14.93
C SER A 261 8.41 18.32 13.59
N LYS A 262 9.60 18.91 13.34
CA LYS A 262 10.40 18.72 12.10
C LYS A 262 10.84 17.26 11.82
N SER A 263 10.74 16.35 12.78
CA SER A 263 11.26 14.97 12.70
C SER A 263 10.38 13.94 11.99
N SER A 264 9.16 14.27 11.56
CA SER A 264 8.26 13.30 10.93
C SER A 264 7.76 13.76 9.56
N LYS A 265 8.08 12.98 8.52
CA LYS A 265 7.88 13.35 7.11
C LYS A 265 6.41 13.29 6.63
N GLN A 266 5.46 12.83 7.45
CA GLN A 266 4.06 12.55 7.03
C GLN A 266 2.95 13.06 8.00
N LYS A 267 3.27 13.73 9.11
CA LYS A 267 2.30 13.99 10.19
C LYS A 267 1.09 14.86 9.84
N LEU A 268 1.16 15.77 8.85
CA LEU A 268 0.01 16.65 8.57
C LEU A 268 -1.15 15.85 7.98
N VAL A 269 -0.88 15.12 6.89
CA VAL A 269 -1.89 14.27 6.22
C VAL A 269 -2.37 13.16 7.16
N ASP A 270 -1.46 12.50 7.90
CA ASP A 270 -1.83 11.47 8.87
C ASP A 270 -2.77 12.00 9.96
N ARG A 271 -2.51 13.19 10.51
CA ARG A 271 -3.37 13.82 11.52
C ARG A 271 -4.70 14.28 10.92
N THR A 272 -4.69 14.85 9.72
CA THR A 272 -5.91 15.24 8.99
C THR A 272 -6.81 14.02 8.79
N LEU A 273 -6.26 12.92 8.28
CA LEU A 273 -7.00 11.67 8.08
C LEU A 273 -7.46 11.02 9.39
N ALA A 274 -6.64 11.06 10.43
CA ALA A 274 -7.04 10.58 11.76
C ALA A 274 -8.22 11.37 12.33
N MET A 275 -8.26 12.69 12.16
CA MET A 275 -9.41 13.50 12.60
C MET A 275 -10.66 13.26 11.74
N LEU A 276 -10.49 13.03 10.44
CA LEU A 276 -11.60 12.69 9.53
C LEU A 276 -12.34 11.41 9.94
N ARG A 277 -11.76 10.54 10.77
CA ARG A 277 -12.48 9.40 11.37
C ARG A 277 -13.70 9.83 12.16
N HIS A 278 -13.62 11.00 12.80
CA HIS A 278 -14.64 11.46 13.75
C HIS A 278 -15.32 12.75 13.31
N ARG A 279 -14.72 13.51 12.39
CA ARG A 279 -15.20 14.82 11.94
C ARG A 279 -15.47 14.81 10.43
N ASP A 280 -16.44 15.59 9.97
CA ASP A 280 -16.80 15.68 8.55
C ASP A 280 -16.10 16.82 7.82
N VAL A 281 -15.69 17.86 8.55
CA VAL A 281 -14.95 19.01 8.03
C VAL A 281 -13.63 19.13 8.77
N VAL A 282 -12.51 19.18 8.03
CA VAL A 282 -11.18 19.35 8.59
C VAL A 282 -10.40 20.44 7.86
N PHE A 283 -9.92 21.43 8.59
CA PHE A 283 -8.98 22.45 8.11
C PHE A 283 -7.54 21.94 8.21
N SER A 284 -6.89 21.74 7.06
CA SER A 284 -5.49 21.31 6.98
C SER A 284 -4.56 22.54 6.84
N ASP A 285 -4.26 23.16 7.97
CA ASP A 285 -3.58 24.46 8.08
C ASP A 285 -2.06 24.36 7.82
N ARG A 286 -1.70 24.50 6.54
CA ARG A 286 -0.34 24.69 6.01
C ARG A 286 -0.42 25.66 4.83
N ASN A 287 0.60 26.48 4.58
CA ASN A 287 0.54 27.50 3.52
C ASN A 287 0.20 26.98 2.11
N ASN A 288 0.75 25.82 1.71
CA ASN A 288 0.58 25.23 0.36
C ASN A 288 0.85 26.21 -0.80
N HIS A 289 1.81 27.12 -0.60
CA HIS A 289 2.16 28.20 -1.52
C HIS A 289 2.77 27.72 -2.84
N GLN A 290 3.20 26.46 -2.95
CA GLN A 290 3.82 25.91 -4.16
C GLN A 290 3.04 24.71 -4.70
N PHE A 291 3.02 24.52 -6.02
CA PHE A 291 2.40 23.34 -6.65
C PHE A 291 2.90 22.04 -6.05
N ARG A 292 4.22 21.90 -5.80
CA ARG A 292 4.79 20.68 -5.21
C ARG A 292 4.19 20.31 -3.85
N GLU A 293 3.79 21.32 -3.05
CA GLU A 293 3.21 21.09 -1.72
C GLU A 293 1.78 20.58 -1.85
N ARG A 294 1.03 21.08 -2.84
CA ARG A 294 -0.32 20.65 -3.20
C ARG A 294 -0.31 19.23 -3.76
N ALA A 295 0.57 18.93 -4.73
CA ALA A 295 0.80 17.59 -5.26
C ALA A 295 1.18 16.58 -4.16
N GLN A 296 2.05 16.98 -3.23
CA GLN A 296 2.43 16.13 -2.11
C GLN A 296 1.22 15.80 -1.22
N LEU A 297 0.32 16.75 -0.98
CA LEU A 297 -0.87 16.55 -0.15
C LEU A 297 -1.82 15.51 -0.77
N PHE A 298 -2.14 15.63 -2.06
CA PHE A 298 -2.98 14.65 -2.76
C PHE A 298 -2.33 13.27 -2.78
N LYS A 299 -1.08 13.19 -3.24
CA LYS A 299 -0.33 11.93 -3.32
C LYS A 299 -0.25 11.21 -1.97
N GLN A 300 0.10 11.93 -0.90
CA GLN A 300 0.18 11.34 0.43
C GLN A 300 -1.20 10.89 0.93
N THR A 301 -2.25 11.67 0.67
CA THR A 301 -3.60 11.29 1.06
C THR A 301 -4.02 9.99 0.39
N ASN A 302 -3.82 9.85 -0.92
CA ASN A 302 -4.15 8.62 -1.66
C ASN A 302 -3.36 7.41 -1.13
N GLN A 303 -2.08 7.60 -0.81
CA GLN A 303 -1.23 6.52 -0.29
C GLN A 303 -1.65 5.98 1.07
N VAL A 304 -2.19 6.82 1.97
CA VAL A 304 -2.47 6.43 3.36
C VAL A 304 -3.94 6.47 3.74
N ARG A 305 -4.85 6.94 2.87
CA ARG A 305 -6.31 7.04 3.14
C ARG A 305 -6.88 5.76 3.74
N SER A 306 -6.58 4.62 3.13
CA SER A 306 -7.13 3.31 3.52
C SER A 306 -6.69 2.82 4.91
N LYS A 307 -5.67 3.45 5.52
CA LYS A 307 -5.27 3.22 6.92
C LYS A 307 -6.19 3.94 7.92
N TYR A 308 -6.85 5.00 7.49
CA TYR A 308 -7.59 5.89 8.37
C TYR A 308 -9.10 5.84 8.15
N LEU A 309 -9.54 5.72 6.91
CA LEU A 309 -10.95 5.86 6.54
C LEU A 309 -11.44 4.61 5.81
N PRO A 310 -12.71 4.21 6.02
CA PRO A 310 -13.33 3.11 5.31
C PRO A 310 -13.55 3.45 3.83
N ALA A 311 -13.75 2.42 3.01
CA ALA A 311 -13.83 2.56 1.55
C ALA A 311 -15.00 3.45 1.08
N ASN A 312 -16.11 3.49 1.82
CA ASN A 312 -17.30 4.28 1.53
C ASN A 312 -17.18 5.78 1.84
N VAL A 313 -16.04 6.25 2.38
CA VAL A 313 -15.82 7.66 2.71
C VAL A 313 -15.08 8.39 1.58
N VAL A 314 -15.73 9.33 0.91
CA VAL A 314 -15.12 10.17 -0.13
C VAL A 314 -14.55 11.43 0.51
N ILE A 315 -13.28 11.74 0.23
CA ILE A 315 -12.67 13.00 0.64
C ILE A 315 -12.85 14.02 -0.49
N LYS A 316 -13.47 15.14 -0.19
CA LYS A 316 -13.60 16.31 -1.06
C LYS A 316 -12.57 17.37 -0.65
N PHE A 317 -11.67 17.72 -1.55
CA PHE A 317 -10.65 18.75 -1.31
C PHE A 317 -11.17 20.11 -1.74
N VAL A 318 -11.23 21.05 -0.79
CA VAL A 318 -11.71 22.41 -1.02
C VAL A 318 -10.52 23.37 -0.89
N ALA A 319 -10.14 24.03 -1.98
CA ALA A 319 -9.10 25.05 -1.96
C ALA A 319 -9.66 26.34 -1.34
N ALA A 320 -9.09 26.79 -0.23
CA ALA A 320 -9.32 28.13 0.31
C ALA A 320 -8.22 29.07 -0.21
N ASN A 321 -8.51 29.78 -1.30
CA ASN A 321 -7.53 30.64 -1.96
C ASN A 321 -7.45 32.02 -1.26
N PHE A 322 -6.45 32.20 -0.38
CA PHE A 322 -6.25 33.44 0.39
C PHE A 322 -5.57 34.56 -0.39
N VAL A 323 -5.01 34.25 -1.55
CA VAL A 323 -4.29 35.22 -2.40
C VAL A 323 -5.06 35.34 -3.71
N PRO A 324 -5.80 36.44 -3.94
CA PRO A 324 -6.43 36.71 -5.22
C PRO A 324 -5.41 36.64 -6.37
N ASN A 325 -5.83 36.07 -7.51
CA ASN A 325 -4.92 35.84 -8.64
C ASN A 325 -4.43 37.15 -9.29
N ASP A 326 -5.16 38.24 -9.11
CA ASP A 326 -4.87 39.59 -9.59
C ASP A 326 -4.05 40.43 -8.60
N LEU A 327 -3.77 39.92 -7.40
CA LEU A 327 -3.00 40.64 -6.39
C LEU A 327 -1.51 40.66 -6.75
N SER A 328 -0.90 41.85 -6.74
CA SER A 328 0.53 41.98 -6.99
C SER A 328 1.38 41.42 -5.85
N GLU A 329 2.62 41.00 -6.15
CA GLU A 329 3.58 40.52 -5.14
C GLU A 329 3.85 41.61 -4.09
N GLU A 330 3.91 42.87 -4.50
CA GLU A 330 4.13 44.03 -3.62
C GLU A 330 2.97 44.24 -2.64
N GLU A 331 1.72 44.14 -3.11
CA GLU A 331 0.55 44.25 -2.24
C GLU A 331 0.46 43.07 -1.27
N LEU A 332 0.72 41.85 -1.75
CA LEU A 332 0.79 40.65 -0.91
C LEU A 332 1.82 40.83 0.21
N TRP A 333 3.02 41.28 -0.14
CA TRP A 333 4.06 41.60 0.84
C TRP A 333 3.60 42.65 1.84
N ASN A 334 3.11 43.80 1.36
CA ASN A 334 2.74 44.92 2.22
C ASN A 334 1.65 44.58 3.24
N VAL A 335 0.63 43.81 2.82
CA VAL A 335 -0.45 43.38 3.73
C VAL A 335 0.04 42.35 4.74
N THR A 336 0.74 41.31 4.27
CA THR A 336 1.19 40.22 5.14
C THR A 336 2.27 40.69 6.12
N TYR A 337 3.21 41.53 5.68
CA TYR A 337 4.23 42.15 6.50
C TYR A 337 3.63 42.96 7.65
N LYS A 338 2.73 43.89 7.35
CA LYS A 338 2.05 44.71 8.38
C LYS A 338 1.34 43.84 9.42
N ARG A 339 0.66 42.77 8.98
CA ARG A 339 -0.03 41.84 9.89
C ARG A 339 0.92 41.06 10.80
N VAL A 340 2.01 40.54 10.27
CA VAL A 340 2.99 39.81 11.09
C VAL A 340 3.72 40.77 12.04
N ALA A 341 4.05 41.97 11.58
CA ALA A 341 4.65 43.02 12.42
C ALA A 341 3.74 43.43 13.59
N LEU A 342 2.44 43.64 13.34
CA LEU A 342 1.44 43.96 14.38
C LEU A 342 1.23 42.80 15.37
N ARG A 343 1.28 41.55 14.89
CA ARG A 343 1.15 40.36 15.74
C ARG A 343 2.41 40.11 16.58
N GLY A 344 3.56 40.64 16.17
CA GLY A 344 4.83 40.54 16.89
C GLY A 344 5.22 39.09 17.14
N ASP A 345 5.72 38.80 18.35
CA ASP A 345 6.17 37.46 18.75
C ASP A 345 5.03 36.48 19.11
N ASN A 346 3.78 36.95 19.04
CA ASN A 346 2.60 36.09 19.19
C ASN A 346 2.28 35.31 17.90
N HIS A 347 3.06 35.50 16.82
CA HIS A 347 2.97 34.64 15.64
C HIS A 347 3.64 33.29 15.92
N GLN A 348 2.92 32.19 15.67
CA GLN A 348 3.28 30.82 16.08
C GLN A 348 4.67 30.36 15.63
N SER A 349 5.09 30.77 14.44
CA SER A 349 6.39 30.36 13.87
C SER A 349 7.37 31.50 13.64
N ILE A 350 6.99 32.76 13.89
CA ILE A 350 7.80 33.94 13.57
C ILE A 350 7.88 34.84 14.78
N LYS A 351 9.08 34.99 15.32
CA LYS A 351 9.38 35.91 16.40
C LYS A 351 9.85 37.23 15.80
N PHE A 352 8.88 38.05 15.39
CA PHE A 352 9.13 39.25 14.60
C PHE A 352 9.95 40.30 15.38
N SER A 353 9.72 40.46 16.68
CA SER A 353 10.45 41.44 17.50
C SER A 353 11.83 40.91 17.92
N GLU A 354 11.97 39.59 18.12
CA GLU A 354 13.25 38.97 18.50
C GLU A 354 14.29 38.97 17.36
N ASP A 355 13.87 38.66 16.12
CA ASP A 355 14.77 38.66 14.95
C ASP A 355 14.03 39.13 13.69
N ARG A 356 13.89 40.45 13.56
CA ARG A 356 13.20 41.10 12.45
C ARG A 356 13.77 40.72 11.08
N LYS A 357 15.10 40.63 10.95
CA LYS A 357 15.75 40.28 9.67
C LYS A 357 15.45 38.83 9.27
N LEU A 358 15.45 37.92 10.23
CA LEU A 358 15.03 36.53 9.99
C LEU A 358 13.55 36.45 9.60
N ALA A 359 12.68 37.17 10.30
CA ALA A 359 11.26 37.22 10.01
C ALA A 359 11.00 37.72 8.58
N GLU A 360 11.63 38.83 8.19
CA GLU A 360 11.59 39.41 6.84
C GLU A 360 12.04 38.39 5.78
N SER A 361 13.23 37.80 5.96
CA SER A 361 13.78 36.83 5.00
C SER A 361 12.91 35.58 4.83
N VAL A 362 12.30 35.08 5.92
CA VAL A 362 11.39 33.94 5.85
C VAL A 362 10.14 34.31 5.08
N MET A 363 9.50 35.43 5.42
CA MET A 363 8.28 35.89 4.74
C MET A 363 8.53 36.13 3.25
N GLU A 364 9.64 36.79 2.91
CA GLU A 364 10.02 37.09 1.54
C GLU A 364 10.20 35.80 0.75
N GLY A 365 10.82 34.80 1.36
CA GLY A 365 10.96 33.47 0.77
C GLY A 365 9.62 32.82 0.41
N PHE A 366 8.58 32.98 1.24
CA PHE A 366 7.25 32.43 0.93
C PHE A 366 6.54 33.23 -0.18
N VAL A 367 6.67 34.55 -0.18
CA VAL A 367 6.09 35.43 -1.21
C VAL A 367 6.75 35.15 -2.57
N ARG A 368 8.08 35.19 -2.66
CA ARG A 368 8.82 34.95 -3.92
C ARG A 368 8.60 33.57 -4.53
N ARG A 369 8.32 32.57 -3.69
CA ARG A 369 8.07 31.18 -4.11
C ARG A 369 6.59 30.86 -4.32
N PHE A 370 5.70 31.82 -4.07
CA PHE A 370 4.27 31.63 -4.21
C PHE A 370 3.92 31.33 -5.67
N GLN A 371 3.10 30.31 -5.88
CA GLN A 371 2.58 29.90 -7.18
C GLN A 371 1.06 29.96 -7.09
N PRO A 372 0.40 30.89 -7.83
CA PRO A 372 -1.05 31.04 -7.83
C PRO A 372 -1.78 29.72 -8.10
N LEU A 373 -3.01 29.62 -7.59
CA LEU A 373 -3.88 28.47 -7.85
C LEU A 373 -4.24 28.44 -9.35
N ASN A 374 -4.08 27.28 -9.98
CA ASN A 374 -4.44 27.10 -11.39
C ASN A 374 -5.14 25.75 -11.62
N VAL A 375 -6.47 25.74 -11.55
CA VAL A 375 -7.32 24.54 -11.68
C VAL A 375 -7.33 23.90 -13.08
N GLU A 376 -6.74 24.55 -14.09
CA GLU A 376 -6.65 23.99 -15.45
C GLU A 376 -5.51 22.96 -15.59
N ARG A 377 -4.72 22.75 -14.54
CA ARG A 377 -3.55 21.85 -14.56
C ARG A 377 -3.33 21.14 -13.25
N GLU A 378 -2.67 19.99 -13.37
CA GLU A 378 -2.13 19.28 -12.23
C GLU A 378 -1.09 20.12 -11.46
N PRO A 379 -1.08 20.05 -10.12
CA PRO A 379 -1.95 19.23 -9.25
C PRO A 379 -3.28 19.87 -8.85
N ASP A 380 -3.56 21.10 -9.27
CA ASP A 380 -4.66 21.92 -8.74
C ASP A 380 -6.02 21.56 -9.37
N SER A 381 -6.03 20.88 -10.51
CA SER A 381 -7.22 20.22 -11.10
C SER A 381 -7.85 19.17 -10.18
N ASN A 382 -7.12 18.68 -9.16
CA ASN A 382 -7.65 17.72 -8.18
C ASN A 382 -8.47 18.36 -7.04
N PHE A 383 -8.64 19.69 -7.01
CA PHE A 383 -9.56 20.31 -6.05
C PHE A 383 -11.00 20.19 -6.55
N ASP A 384 -11.88 19.66 -5.70
CA ASP A 384 -13.31 19.52 -6.00
C ASP A 384 -14.04 20.87 -5.99
N HIS A 385 -13.57 21.84 -5.19
CA HIS A 385 -14.14 23.18 -5.12
C HIS A 385 -13.09 24.24 -4.77
N VAL A 386 -13.32 25.48 -5.18
CA VAL A 386 -12.44 26.62 -4.88
C VAL A 386 -13.24 27.74 -4.23
N ILE A 387 -12.82 28.14 -3.03
CA ILE A 387 -13.33 29.31 -2.32
C ILE A 387 -12.29 30.43 -2.45
N ASN A 388 -12.60 31.43 -3.28
CA ASN A 388 -11.75 32.61 -3.45
C ASN A 388 -11.97 33.61 -2.30
N LEU A 389 -10.93 33.90 -1.54
CA LEU A 389 -10.99 34.76 -0.35
C LEU A 389 -10.36 36.12 -0.62
N SER A 390 -10.63 37.09 0.26
CA SER A 390 -10.06 38.43 0.16
C SER A 390 -8.85 38.62 1.07
N LEU A 391 -7.90 39.43 0.62
CA LEU A 391 -6.73 39.84 1.39
C LEU A 391 -6.72 41.35 1.54
N GLY A 392 -6.91 41.84 2.77
CA GLY A 392 -7.02 43.28 3.05
C GLY A 392 -7.18 43.59 4.53
N LYS A 393 -7.67 44.78 4.86
CA LYS A 393 -8.00 45.12 6.26
C LYS A 393 -9.20 44.29 6.74
N ASP A 394 -9.12 43.70 7.93
CA ASP A 394 -10.18 42.91 8.57
C ASP A 394 -10.73 41.72 7.74
N SER A 395 -9.96 41.24 6.75
CA SER A 395 -10.44 40.22 5.81
C SER A 395 -10.63 38.83 6.43
N SER A 396 -9.94 38.49 7.53
CA SER A 396 -10.02 37.16 8.14
C SER A 396 -11.43 36.80 8.63
N LEU A 397 -12.17 37.77 9.18
CA LEU A 397 -13.55 37.60 9.64
C LEU A 397 -14.50 37.39 8.46
N GLN A 398 -14.37 38.23 7.43
CA GLN A 398 -15.17 38.11 6.20
C GLN A 398 -14.89 36.79 5.48
N ASN A 399 -13.64 36.34 5.48
CA ASN A 399 -13.24 35.05 4.93
C ASN A 399 -13.85 33.89 5.72
N ALA A 400 -13.96 33.98 7.05
CA ALA A 400 -14.64 32.96 7.85
C ALA A 400 -16.13 32.87 7.46
N LYS A 401 -16.81 34.02 7.35
CA LYS A 401 -18.21 34.07 6.89
C LYS A 401 -18.37 33.48 5.48
N LYS A 402 -17.47 33.81 4.55
CA LYS A 402 -17.48 33.31 3.17
C LYS A 402 -17.24 31.80 3.09
N ILE A 403 -16.29 31.28 3.87
CA ILE A 403 -16.07 29.83 3.94
C ILE A 403 -17.33 29.13 4.47
N LEU A 404 -17.96 29.66 5.53
CA LEU A 404 -19.19 29.07 6.07
C LEU A 404 -20.32 29.03 5.03
N SER A 405 -20.52 30.13 4.29
CA SER A 405 -21.57 30.18 3.26
C SER A 405 -21.32 29.19 2.12
N GLU A 406 -20.08 29.08 1.65
CA GLU A 406 -19.70 28.14 0.59
C GLU A 406 -19.79 26.69 1.07
N LEU A 407 -19.36 26.40 2.29
CA LEU A 407 -19.49 25.06 2.88
C LEU A 407 -20.96 24.64 2.98
N ARG A 408 -21.88 25.53 3.35
CA ARG A 408 -23.32 25.22 3.33
C ARG A 408 -23.81 24.78 1.95
N ILE A 409 -23.34 25.45 0.90
CA ILE A 409 -23.73 25.15 -0.48
C ILE A 409 -23.15 23.81 -0.94
N ILE A 410 -21.85 23.59 -0.78
CA ILE A 410 -21.18 22.42 -1.36
C ILE A 410 -21.36 21.13 -0.55
N THR A 411 -21.70 21.24 0.73
CA THR A 411 -21.82 20.06 1.59
C THR A 411 -23.25 19.55 1.72
N GLY A 412 -24.25 20.40 1.52
CA GLY A 412 -25.65 20.07 1.81
C GLY A 412 -25.91 19.74 3.29
N MET A 413 -24.92 19.93 4.18
CA MET A 413 -25.06 19.68 5.62
C MET A 413 -25.96 20.74 6.26
N GLU A 414 -26.77 20.33 7.23
CA GLU A 414 -27.51 21.25 8.10
C GLU A 414 -26.57 21.97 9.07
N ILE A 415 -25.92 23.02 8.57
CA ILE A 415 -25.02 23.85 9.38
C ILE A 415 -25.82 24.99 10.02
N LYS A 416 -25.86 25.03 11.37
CA LYS A 416 -26.61 26.05 12.14
C LYS A 416 -26.35 27.47 11.60
N SER A 417 -27.39 28.30 11.62
CA SER A 417 -27.23 29.75 11.40
C SER A 417 -26.36 30.34 12.52
N VAL A 418 -25.51 31.29 12.19
CA VAL A 418 -24.55 31.91 13.11
C VAL A 418 -24.76 33.41 13.06
N ALA A 419 -24.97 34.02 14.23
CA ALA A 419 -25.15 35.46 14.33
C ALA A 419 -23.81 36.19 14.15
N ASP A 420 -23.87 37.44 13.68
CA ASP A 420 -22.67 38.27 13.49
C ASP A 420 -21.90 38.52 14.79
N THR A 421 -22.59 38.56 15.93
CA THR A 421 -21.99 38.67 17.26
C THR A 421 -21.16 37.44 17.62
N GLU A 422 -21.66 36.23 17.34
CA GLU A 422 -20.95 34.96 17.60
C GLU A 422 -19.68 34.86 16.74
N PHE A 423 -19.75 35.32 15.49
CA PHE A 423 -18.58 35.45 14.63
C PHE A 423 -17.53 36.40 15.20
N GLN A 424 -17.96 37.56 15.69
CA GLN A 424 -17.07 38.57 16.26
C GLN A 424 -16.38 38.06 17.52
N GLU A 425 -17.13 37.45 18.45
CA GLU A 425 -16.59 36.87 19.68
C GLU A 425 -15.56 35.77 19.41
N SER A 426 -15.85 34.85 18.48
CA SER A 426 -14.92 33.79 18.10
C SER A 426 -13.68 34.34 17.40
N PHE A 427 -13.85 35.38 16.58
CA PHE A 427 -12.74 36.06 15.91
C PHE A 427 -11.82 36.77 16.89
N GLU A 428 -12.36 37.47 17.88
CA GLU A 428 -11.58 38.12 18.93
C GLU A 428 -10.78 37.12 19.77
N LYS A 429 -11.39 35.97 20.11
CA LYS A 429 -10.69 34.86 20.76
C LYS A 429 -9.55 34.31 19.91
N ALA A 430 -9.78 34.12 18.61
CA ALA A 430 -8.76 33.64 17.67
C ALA A 430 -7.62 34.66 17.48
N LEU A 431 -7.91 35.96 17.57
CA LEU A 431 -6.92 37.03 17.46
C LEU A 431 -6.06 37.14 18.73
N GLY A 432 -6.68 36.97 19.90
CA GLY A 432 -6.01 37.00 21.22
C GLY A 432 -5.26 35.71 21.58
N TYR A 433 -5.39 34.65 20.79
CA TYR A 433 -4.74 33.37 21.06
C TYR A 433 -3.21 33.46 20.98
N THR A 434 -2.54 32.98 22.03
CA THR A 434 -1.09 32.81 22.10
C THR A 434 -0.73 31.32 22.03
N PRO A 435 0.13 30.90 21.08
CA PRO A 435 0.46 29.49 20.89
C PRO A 435 1.35 28.95 22.01
N SER A 436 1.01 27.76 22.53
CA SER A 436 1.77 27.04 23.56
C SER A 436 3.01 26.33 23.03
N PHE A 437 3.04 26.01 21.74
CA PHE A 437 4.16 25.43 21.03
C PHE A 437 4.61 26.39 19.91
N THR A 438 5.90 26.74 19.89
CA THR A 438 6.47 27.63 18.87
C THR A 438 7.51 26.93 18.03
N LYS A 439 7.36 27.00 16.71
CA LYS A 439 8.26 26.36 15.75
C LYS A 439 9.17 27.42 15.15
N THR A 440 10.39 27.52 15.63
CA THR A 440 11.33 28.53 15.11
C THR A 440 11.88 28.12 13.73
N PHE A 441 11.78 29.06 12.79
CA PHE A 441 12.53 28.98 11.54
C PHE A 441 14.02 29.10 11.85
N SER A 442 14.81 28.22 11.26
CA SER A 442 16.27 28.26 11.41
C SER A 442 16.80 29.41 10.54
N LYS A 443 17.80 30.16 11.02
CA LYS A 443 18.42 31.25 10.26
C LYS A 443 18.76 30.81 8.83
N PRO A 444 18.37 31.56 7.78
CA PRO A 444 18.86 31.30 6.44
C PRO A 444 20.38 31.44 6.51
N LYS A 445 21.09 30.41 6.01
CA LYS A 445 22.55 30.45 5.97
C LYS A 445 22.94 31.62 5.05
N PRO A 446 23.82 32.54 5.47
CA PRO A 446 24.39 33.50 4.53
C PRO A 446 25.09 32.75 3.39
N GLU A 447 24.90 33.24 2.16
CA GLU A 447 25.40 32.65 0.90
C GLU A 447 26.93 32.70 0.74
N ALA A 448 27.70 32.89 1.82
CA ALA A 448 29.16 33.04 1.75
C ALA A 448 29.95 32.11 2.70
N GLU A 449 29.33 31.08 3.28
CA GLU A 449 30.10 30.04 3.99
C GLU A 449 29.80 28.65 3.44
N ALA A 450 30.85 27.97 3.00
CA ALA A 450 30.82 26.58 2.56
C ALA A 450 29.97 25.73 3.53
N PRO A 451 29.10 24.85 3.03
CA PRO A 451 28.14 24.17 3.87
C PRO A 451 28.89 23.33 4.90
N LYS A 452 28.79 23.68 6.19
CA LYS A 452 29.02 22.71 7.28
C LYS A 452 28.19 21.48 6.94
N LYS A 453 28.89 20.39 6.59
CA LYS A 453 28.32 19.12 6.15
C LYS A 453 27.35 18.67 7.24
N LYS A 454 26.09 18.40 6.89
CA LYS A 454 25.21 17.61 7.75
C LYS A 454 25.92 16.28 7.99
N GLU A 455 26.23 15.98 9.25
CA GLU A 455 26.76 14.69 9.66
C GLU A 455 25.79 13.60 9.19
N LYS A 456 26.32 12.59 8.50
CA LYS A 456 25.52 11.42 8.15
C LYS A 456 25.26 10.64 9.44
N LYS A 457 24.08 10.02 9.55
CA LYS A 457 23.74 9.13 10.65
C LYS A 457 24.17 7.71 10.32
N VAL A 458 24.75 7.00 11.29
CA VAL A 458 25.11 5.59 11.13
C VAL A 458 23.82 4.78 10.97
N THR A 459 23.78 3.92 9.96
CA THR A 459 22.68 2.99 9.66
C THR A 459 22.87 1.67 10.43
N TYR A 460 24.09 1.14 10.46
CA TYR A 460 24.46 -0.04 11.27
C TYR A 460 25.97 -0.09 11.57
N TYR A 461 26.33 -0.88 12.58
CA TYR A 461 27.71 -1.23 12.94
C TYR A 461 27.97 -2.69 12.64
N GLY A 462 29.18 -3.01 12.17
CA GLY A 462 29.52 -4.39 11.84
C GLY A 462 31.00 -4.69 11.92
N ILE A 463 31.33 -5.99 11.78
CA ILE A 463 32.68 -6.52 11.71
C ILE A 463 32.94 -6.88 10.25
N LYS A 464 33.98 -6.33 9.63
CA LYS A 464 34.36 -6.63 8.25
C LYS A 464 35.19 -7.91 8.22
N VAL A 465 34.81 -8.87 7.37
CA VAL A 465 35.64 -10.03 7.08
C VAL A 465 36.77 -9.60 6.13
N SER A 466 38.01 -9.67 6.61
CA SER A 466 39.20 -9.13 5.92
C SER A 466 39.62 -9.97 4.73
N HIS A 467 39.39 -11.29 4.79
CA HIS A 467 39.74 -12.24 3.73
C HIS A 467 38.52 -13.03 3.26
N PRO A 468 37.62 -12.43 2.46
CA PRO A 468 36.39 -13.08 1.99
C PRO A 468 36.62 -14.42 1.28
N LYS A 469 37.72 -14.56 0.54
CA LYS A 469 38.07 -15.79 -0.19
C LYS A 469 38.36 -16.95 0.76
N ASP A 470 38.99 -16.69 1.89
CA ASP A 470 39.33 -17.72 2.87
C ASP A 470 38.06 -18.26 3.51
N LEU A 471 37.11 -17.38 3.85
CA LEU A 471 35.79 -17.79 4.33
C LEU A 471 35.06 -18.66 3.31
N VAL A 472 35.05 -18.26 2.04
CA VAL A 472 34.44 -19.06 0.95
C VAL A 472 35.13 -20.41 0.80
N ASN A 473 36.46 -20.48 0.93
CA ASN A 473 37.21 -21.74 0.88
C ASN A 473 36.87 -22.66 2.07
N THR A 474 36.74 -22.11 3.29
CA THR A 474 36.28 -22.86 4.47
C THR A 474 34.87 -23.42 4.26
N VAL A 475 33.97 -22.61 3.70
CA VAL A 475 32.61 -23.05 3.36
C VAL A 475 32.63 -24.11 2.27
N ASN A 476 33.47 -23.99 1.23
CA ASN A 476 33.63 -25.00 0.18
C ASN A 476 34.17 -26.34 0.71
N GLY A 477 35.08 -26.30 1.68
CA GLY A 477 35.61 -27.52 2.30
C GLY A 477 34.61 -28.21 3.23
N SER A 478 33.58 -27.49 3.67
CA SER A 478 32.57 -28.01 4.60
C SER A 478 31.26 -28.36 3.88
N SER A 479 30.73 -27.50 3.02
CA SER A 479 29.40 -27.59 2.43
C SER A 479 29.26 -28.73 1.42
N THR A 480 28.16 -29.48 1.51
CA THR A 480 27.70 -30.45 0.49
C THR A 480 26.37 -30.03 -0.15
N SER A 481 25.94 -28.78 0.01
CA SER A 481 24.61 -28.29 -0.40
C SER A 481 24.54 -27.92 -1.87
N GLU A 482 23.50 -28.40 -2.58
CA GLU A 482 23.21 -28.00 -3.98
C GLU A 482 22.94 -26.50 -4.12
N LEU A 483 22.28 -25.88 -3.14
CA LEU A 483 22.02 -24.44 -3.11
C LEU A 483 23.33 -23.65 -3.12
N TRP A 484 24.33 -24.09 -2.34
CA TRP A 484 25.63 -23.43 -2.31
C TRP A 484 26.36 -23.50 -3.65
N GLU A 485 26.28 -24.64 -4.35
CA GLU A 485 26.85 -24.79 -5.70
C GLU A 485 26.14 -23.91 -6.73
N SER A 486 24.81 -23.80 -6.67
CA SER A 486 24.03 -22.88 -7.52
C SER A 486 24.45 -21.43 -7.29
N LEU A 487 24.51 -20.97 -6.02
CA LEU A 487 24.92 -19.60 -5.72
C LEU A 487 26.32 -19.26 -6.26
N LYS A 488 27.25 -20.22 -6.23
CA LYS A 488 28.59 -20.04 -6.80
C LYS A 488 28.55 -19.97 -8.33
N THR A 489 27.85 -20.90 -8.97
CA THR A 489 27.75 -21.00 -10.44
C THR A 489 27.10 -19.77 -11.05
N GLU A 490 26.08 -19.25 -10.37
CA GLU A 490 25.33 -18.06 -10.79
C GLU A 490 25.96 -16.74 -10.31
N ASN A 491 27.11 -16.80 -9.63
CA ASN A 491 27.83 -15.64 -9.09
C ASN A 491 26.96 -14.76 -8.15
N LEU A 492 26.11 -15.43 -7.36
CA LEU A 492 25.20 -14.84 -6.36
C LEU A 492 25.80 -14.81 -4.94
N VAL A 493 27.00 -15.36 -4.76
CA VAL A 493 27.79 -15.21 -3.52
C VAL A 493 28.25 -13.76 -3.37
N GLN A 494 28.12 -13.19 -2.17
CA GLN A 494 28.54 -11.81 -1.89
C GLN A 494 30.05 -11.64 -2.06
N LYS A 495 30.46 -10.47 -2.56
CA LYS A 495 31.89 -10.14 -2.76
C LYS A 495 32.57 -9.67 -1.48
N GLU A 496 31.81 -9.15 -0.53
CA GLU A 496 32.27 -8.69 0.77
C GLU A 496 31.36 -9.28 1.85
N PHE A 497 31.94 -9.77 2.94
CA PHE A 497 31.20 -10.34 4.06
C PHE A 497 31.37 -9.49 5.31
N HIS A 498 30.34 -9.48 6.14
CA HIS A 498 30.36 -8.81 7.43
C HIS A 498 29.41 -9.48 8.42
N VAL A 499 29.67 -9.27 9.70
CA VAL A 499 28.73 -9.54 10.79
C VAL A 499 28.08 -8.22 11.18
N THR A 500 26.75 -8.14 11.18
CA THR A 500 26.04 -6.95 11.68
C THR A 500 25.92 -7.05 13.20
N LEU A 501 26.54 -6.12 13.92
CA LEU A 501 26.50 -6.07 15.39
C LEU A 501 25.25 -5.36 15.90
N ALA A 502 24.87 -4.24 15.28
CA ALA A 502 23.69 -3.48 15.64
C ALA A 502 23.17 -2.66 14.45
N HIS A 503 21.86 -2.71 14.21
CA HIS A 503 21.19 -1.95 13.14
C HIS A 503 20.17 -0.97 13.74
N THR A 504 20.05 0.23 13.18
CA THR A 504 19.12 1.27 13.69
C THR A 504 17.67 0.79 13.77
N ALA A 505 17.23 -0.02 12.80
CA ALA A 505 15.89 -0.62 12.79
C ALA A 505 15.61 -1.56 13.98
N SER A 506 16.65 -2.16 14.57
CA SER A 506 16.53 -3.05 15.72
C SER A 506 16.48 -2.29 17.05
N ALA A 507 16.78 -0.99 17.06
CA ALA A 507 16.75 -0.16 18.28
C ALA A 507 15.33 0.27 18.73
N SER A 508 14.29 -0.34 18.16
CA SER A 508 12.89 -0.12 18.53
C SER A 508 12.46 -0.92 19.77
N THR A 509 13.19 -1.98 20.12
CA THR A 509 12.96 -2.78 21.33
C THR A 509 13.93 -2.36 22.44
N GLU A 510 13.57 -2.60 23.70
CA GLU A 510 14.43 -2.22 24.84
C GLU A 510 15.79 -2.94 24.79
N GLU A 511 15.79 -4.24 24.45
CA GLU A 511 17.01 -5.04 24.28
C GLU A 511 17.85 -4.54 23.11
N GLY A 512 17.22 -4.27 21.95
CA GLY A 512 17.91 -3.74 20.79
C GLY A 512 18.47 -2.34 21.01
N GLN A 513 17.82 -1.52 21.84
CA GLN A 513 18.32 -0.21 22.25
C GLN A 513 19.55 -0.33 23.18
N LYS A 514 19.57 -1.32 24.09
CA LYS A 514 20.75 -1.62 24.93
C LYS A 514 21.95 -2.05 24.08
N VAL A 515 21.76 -2.98 23.14
CA VAL A 515 22.80 -3.42 22.18
C VAL A 515 23.30 -2.24 21.34
N TRP A 516 22.39 -1.45 20.76
CA TRP A 516 22.74 -0.28 19.96
C TRP A 516 23.56 0.75 20.75
N ASN A 517 23.12 1.09 21.96
CA ASN A 517 23.81 2.09 22.79
C ASN A 517 25.20 1.60 23.23
N GLY A 518 25.34 0.31 23.55
CA GLY A 518 26.64 -0.29 23.90
C GLY A 518 27.63 -0.21 22.74
N ILE A 519 27.23 -0.62 21.55
CA ILE A 519 28.08 -0.59 20.35
C ILE A 519 28.38 0.85 19.91
N ALA A 520 27.37 1.73 19.89
CA ALA A 520 27.54 3.13 19.52
C ALA A 520 28.41 3.89 20.54
N GLY A 521 28.32 3.56 21.83
CA GLY A 521 29.18 4.10 22.88
C GLY A 521 30.65 3.70 22.69
N LEU A 522 30.90 2.47 22.23
CA LEU A 522 32.26 1.97 21.97
C LEU A 522 32.84 2.53 20.66
N PHE A 523 32.12 2.43 19.55
CA PHE A 523 32.64 2.77 18.22
C PHE A 523 32.48 4.25 17.84
N GLY A 524 31.61 4.99 18.53
CA GLY A 524 31.26 6.36 18.19
C GLY A 524 30.57 6.47 16.82
N SER A 525 30.66 7.64 16.20
CA SER A 525 30.04 7.92 14.89
C SER A 525 30.99 8.66 13.92
N PRO A 526 32.12 8.03 13.53
CA PRO A 526 33.15 8.66 12.70
C PRO A 526 32.64 8.98 11.29
N GLN A 527 32.67 10.26 10.92
CA GLN A 527 32.05 10.74 9.68
C GLN A 527 32.80 10.31 8.41
N PRO A 528 32.10 9.90 7.33
CA PRO A 528 32.74 9.55 6.08
C PRO A 528 33.40 10.77 5.42
N LYS A 529 34.60 10.56 4.85
CA LYS A 529 35.41 11.63 4.25
C LYS A 529 34.71 12.27 3.03
N ASN A 530 33.96 11.47 2.27
CA ASN A 530 33.21 11.92 1.08
C ASN A 530 31.82 11.27 0.97
N LYS A 531 31.00 11.75 0.02
CA LYS A 531 29.62 11.24 -0.17
C LYS A 531 29.54 9.79 -0.62
N LYS A 532 30.56 9.28 -1.33
CA LYS A 532 30.62 7.92 -1.90
C LYS A 532 31.04 6.87 -0.87
N GLN A 533 31.77 7.26 0.18
CA GLN A 533 32.14 6.38 1.27
C GLN A 533 30.89 6.02 2.09
N LYS A 534 30.50 4.75 2.01
CA LYS A 534 29.40 4.16 2.79
C LYS A 534 29.89 3.52 4.09
N GLN A 535 31.15 3.05 4.11
CA GLN A 535 31.75 2.36 5.24
C GLN A 535 32.94 3.18 5.80
N VAL A 536 32.97 3.36 7.11
CA VAL A 536 34.08 3.98 7.85
C VAL A 536 34.61 2.95 8.84
N LEU A 537 35.87 2.54 8.68
CA LEU A 537 36.52 1.61 9.60
C LEU A 537 36.76 2.30 10.94
N VAL A 538 36.61 1.56 12.03
CA VAL A 538 36.99 1.98 13.38
C VAL A 538 38.21 1.20 13.85
N ASP A 539 38.92 1.73 14.85
CA ASP A 539 40.10 1.10 15.43
C ASP A 539 39.70 0.15 16.57
N PHE A 540 38.74 -0.72 16.26
CA PHE A 540 38.31 -1.83 17.12
C PHE A 540 38.30 -3.11 16.28
N TYR A 541 38.60 -4.23 16.92
CA TYR A 541 38.71 -5.53 16.26
C TYR A 541 37.96 -6.59 17.06
N CYS A 542 37.48 -7.63 16.38
CA CYS A 542 36.75 -8.72 16.97
C CYS A 542 37.21 -10.06 16.42
N ASP A 543 37.22 -11.09 17.25
CA ASP A 543 37.28 -12.47 16.75
C ASP A 543 35.88 -12.92 16.35
N ILE A 544 35.76 -13.62 15.21
CA ILE A 544 34.50 -14.22 14.76
C ILE A 544 34.67 -15.73 14.81
N GLN A 545 33.89 -16.40 15.66
CA GLN A 545 33.84 -17.85 15.74
C GLN A 545 32.72 -18.37 14.85
N LEU A 546 33.04 -19.18 13.85
CA LEU A 546 32.04 -19.86 13.02
C LEU A 546 31.40 -20.99 13.84
N GLN A 547 30.09 -21.18 13.70
CA GLN A 547 29.34 -22.17 14.47
C GLN A 547 28.55 -23.12 13.57
N LYS A 548 27.67 -22.57 12.71
CA LYS A 548 26.72 -23.38 11.93
C LYS A 548 26.44 -22.75 10.57
N LEU A 549 26.57 -23.52 9.51
CA LEU A 549 26.05 -23.19 8.18
C LEU A 549 24.55 -23.46 8.15
N ILE A 550 23.80 -22.52 7.57
CA ILE A 550 22.35 -22.60 7.43
C ILE A 550 22.03 -22.43 5.95
N PHE A 551 21.30 -23.40 5.41
CA PHE A 551 20.80 -23.41 4.05
C PHE A 551 19.29 -23.34 4.10
N TRP A 552 18.73 -22.24 3.61
CA TRP A 552 17.29 -22.10 3.43
C TRP A 552 17.01 -22.15 1.92
N ASN A 553 16.43 -23.28 1.47
CA ASN A 553 16.29 -23.57 0.06
C ASN A 553 15.51 -22.48 -0.67
N LYS A 554 15.94 -22.18 -1.90
CA LYS A 554 15.45 -21.05 -2.73
C LYS A 554 15.49 -19.66 -2.08
N HIS A 555 16.10 -19.51 -0.90
CA HIS A 555 16.17 -18.25 -0.17
C HIS A 555 17.61 -17.78 -0.03
N LEU A 556 18.38 -18.35 0.90
CA LEU A 556 19.72 -17.84 1.22
C LEU A 556 20.59 -18.87 1.91
N VAL A 557 21.90 -18.58 1.89
CA VAL A 557 22.90 -19.29 2.69
C VAL A 557 23.55 -18.29 3.65
N CYS A 558 23.62 -18.64 4.93
CA CYS A 558 24.30 -17.84 5.94
C CYS A 558 25.03 -18.71 6.96
N ILE A 559 25.92 -18.09 7.74
CA ILE A 559 26.67 -18.74 8.83
C ILE A 559 26.24 -18.08 10.13
N GLU A 560 25.77 -18.87 11.10
CA GLU A 560 25.64 -18.48 12.50
C GLU A 560 27.04 -18.34 13.12
N VAL A 561 27.30 -17.22 13.79
CA VAL A 561 28.61 -16.89 14.36
C VAL A 561 28.53 -16.39 15.79
N GLY A 562 29.58 -16.66 16.56
CA GLY A 562 29.84 -16.01 17.84
C GLY A 562 30.91 -14.93 17.72
N VAL A 563 30.91 -13.97 18.65
CA VAL A 563 31.96 -12.93 18.74
C VAL A 563 32.58 -12.97 20.14
N PRO A 564 33.53 -13.88 20.40
CA PRO A 564 33.99 -14.17 21.75
C PRO A 564 34.91 -13.10 22.35
N LYS A 565 35.61 -12.30 21.53
CA LYS A 565 36.59 -11.32 22.00
C LYS A 565 36.52 -10.03 21.20
N PHE A 566 36.70 -8.92 21.91
CA PHE A 566 36.85 -7.58 21.37
C PHE A 566 38.24 -7.06 21.73
N TYR A 567 38.79 -6.25 20.85
CA TYR A 567 40.09 -5.61 21.02
C TYR A 567 40.04 -4.13 20.66
N ASP A 568 40.85 -3.34 21.35
CA ASP A 568 41.11 -1.93 21.04
C ASP A 568 42.10 -1.77 19.86
N SER A 569 42.54 -0.53 19.61
CA SER A 569 43.49 -0.19 18.55
C SER A 569 44.88 -0.81 18.71
N GLU A 570 45.23 -1.22 19.93
CA GLU A 570 46.52 -1.82 20.29
C GLU A 570 46.44 -3.36 20.39
N PHE A 571 45.28 -3.94 20.07
CA PHE A 571 44.97 -5.36 20.22
C PHE A 571 44.94 -5.87 21.68
N ASN A 572 44.69 -4.97 22.64
CA ASN A 572 44.40 -5.38 24.01
C ASN A 572 42.96 -5.86 24.10
N SER A 573 42.72 -6.96 24.82
CA SER A 573 41.38 -7.49 25.04
C SER A 573 40.55 -6.50 25.86
N ILE A 574 39.33 -6.20 25.41
CA ILE A 574 38.37 -5.34 26.10
C ILE A 574 37.06 -6.08 26.34
N ASP A 575 36.30 -5.61 27.33
CA ASP A 575 34.95 -6.14 27.58
C ASP A 575 34.04 -5.87 26.38
N HIS A 576 33.30 -6.89 25.95
CA HIS A 576 32.35 -6.73 24.86
C HIS A 576 31.06 -6.06 25.36
N PRO A 577 30.45 -5.15 24.58
CA PRO A 577 29.11 -4.65 24.88
C PRO A 577 28.06 -5.75 24.71
N PRO A 578 26.81 -5.55 25.16
CA PRO A 578 25.72 -6.49 24.89
C PRO A 578 25.57 -6.77 23.39
N LEU A 579 25.47 -8.04 23.01
CA LEU A 579 25.33 -8.49 21.62
C LEU A 579 23.98 -9.18 21.41
N LYS A 580 23.51 -9.18 20.16
CA LYS A 580 22.37 -10.01 19.75
C LYS A 580 22.74 -11.50 19.87
N GLN A 581 21.77 -12.34 20.22
CA GLN A 581 21.98 -13.79 20.28
C GLN A 581 22.20 -14.44 18.91
N THR A 582 21.60 -13.90 17.84
CA THR A 582 21.61 -14.49 16.48
C THR A 582 22.51 -13.72 15.50
N LEU A 583 23.80 -13.62 15.83
CA LEU A 583 24.79 -13.03 14.91
C LEU A 583 25.07 -13.96 13.74
N HIS A 584 25.22 -13.39 12.55
CA HIS A 584 25.43 -14.17 11.33
C HIS A 584 26.24 -13.44 10.27
N ILE A 585 26.75 -14.21 9.32
CA ILE A 585 27.31 -13.75 8.04
C ILE A 585 26.42 -14.26 6.92
N THR A 586 25.78 -13.38 6.15
CA THR A 586 25.05 -13.80 4.94
C THR A 586 26.03 -14.03 3.80
N LEU A 587 26.05 -15.25 3.25
CA LEU A 587 26.97 -15.62 2.17
C LEU A 587 26.40 -15.29 0.79
N GLY A 588 25.10 -15.48 0.58
CA GLY A 588 24.43 -15.21 -0.70
C GLY A 588 22.92 -15.42 -0.59
N THR A 589 22.19 -14.87 -1.55
CA THR A 589 20.74 -14.99 -1.68
C THR A 589 20.42 -15.58 -3.05
N ALA A 590 19.38 -16.41 -3.16
CA ALA A 590 19.01 -17.12 -4.38
C ALA A 590 18.46 -16.21 -5.50
N GLY A 591 18.28 -14.92 -5.22
CA GLY A 591 17.86 -13.92 -6.20
C GLY A 591 17.96 -12.49 -5.64
N PRO A 592 17.88 -11.45 -6.51
CA PRO A 592 17.97 -10.05 -6.13
C PRO A 592 16.78 -9.52 -5.30
N GLU A 593 15.63 -10.18 -5.38
CA GLU A 593 14.42 -9.90 -4.61
C GLU A 593 14.53 -10.35 -3.15
N ILE A 594 15.36 -11.38 -2.89
CA ILE A 594 15.59 -11.92 -1.56
C ILE A 594 16.62 -11.05 -0.84
N LYS A 595 16.19 -10.44 0.26
CA LYS A 595 17.04 -9.50 1.01
C LYS A 595 17.89 -10.25 2.05
N PRO A 596 19.19 -9.92 2.21
CA PRO A 596 20.06 -10.49 3.24
C PRO A 596 19.55 -10.37 4.69
N VAL A 597 18.62 -9.46 4.95
CA VAL A 597 17.99 -9.30 6.28
C VAL A 597 17.22 -10.54 6.73
N LEU A 598 16.75 -11.36 5.77
CA LEU A 598 16.02 -12.60 6.03
C LEU A 598 16.86 -13.65 6.77
N SER A 599 18.19 -13.54 6.78
CA SER A 599 19.04 -14.36 7.64
C SER A 599 18.65 -14.23 9.11
N ASN A 600 18.21 -13.05 9.57
CA ASN A 600 17.70 -12.90 10.95
C ASN A 600 16.48 -13.80 11.20
N LYS A 601 15.56 -13.89 10.23
CA LYS A 601 14.33 -14.67 10.37
C LYS A 601 14.66 -16.15 10.56
N VAL A 602 15.44 -16.74 9.67
CA VAL A 602 15.77 -18.17 9.77
C VAL A 602 16.57 -18.50 11.04
N LEU A 603 17.48 -17.63 11.49
CA LEU A 603 18.19 -17.83 12.76
C LEU A 603 17.28 -17.69 13.99
N GLU A 604 16.33 -16.74 13.98
CA GLU A 604 15.37 -16.57 15.08
C GLU A 604 14.43 -17.78 15.19
N GLU A 605 13.96 -18.31 14.06
CA GLU A 605 13.15 -19.53 14.02
C GLU A 605 13.95 -20.77 14.45
N LEU A 606 15.21 -20.90 14.01
CA LEU A 606 16.10 -21.99 14.46
C LEU A 606 16.46 -21.89 15.95
N ALA A 607 16.57 -20.68 16.50
CA ALA A 607 16.79 -20.48 17.93
C ALA A 607 15.56 -20.88 18.75
N ALA A 608 14.36 -20.63 18.24
CA ALA A 608 13.10 -21.06 18.86
C ALA A 608 12.84 -22.57 18.69
N ASN A 609 13.21 -23.13 17.53
CA ASN A 609 13.07 -24.54 17.19
C ASN A 609 14.35 -25.09 16.54
N PRO A 610 15.29 -25.66 17.31
CA PRO A 610 16.53 -26.22 16.77
C PRO A 610 16.36 -27.40 15.80
N ALA A 611 15.17 -28.02 15.76
CA ALA A 611 14.84 -29.13 14.87
C ALA A 611 14.04 -28.67 13.63
N LEU A 612 14.03 -27.37 13.32
CA LEU A 612 13.36 -26.82 12.14
C LEU A 612 13.95 -27.42 10.85
N THR A 613 13.10 -28.08 10.07
CA THR A 613 13.46 -28.65 8.76
C THR A 613 12.80 -27.93 7.58
N GLU A 614 11.85 -27.02 7.83
CA GLU A 614 11.10 -26.29 6.82
C GLU A 614 10.68 -24.92 7.34
N LEU A 615 10.80 -23.88 6.51
CA LEU A 615 10.35 -22.52 6.82
C LEU A 615 9.77 -21.88 5.55
N ASP A 616 8.57 -21.32 5.68
CA ASP A 616 7.79 -20.73 4.57
C ASP A 616 7.62 -21.68 3.36
N GLY A 617 7.47 -22.99 3.59
CA GLY A 617 7.27 -23.98 2.52
C GLY A 617 8.57 -24.45 1.84
N GLU A 618 9.73 -23.99 2.31
CA GLU A 618 11.04 -24.37 1.76
C GLU A 618 11.91 -25.04 2.82
N GLU A 619 12.68 -26.03 2.38
CA GLU A 619 13.55 -26.82 3.25
C GLU A 619 14.61 -25.94 3.93
N VAL A 620 14.79 -26.15 5.23
CA VAL A 620 15.88 -25.57 6.03
C VAL A 620 16.76 -26.71 6.51
N SER A 621 18.03 -26.66 6.15
CA SER A 621 19.03 -27.59 6.65
C SER A 621 20.19 -26.84 7.29
N THR A 622 20.87 -27.51 8.22
CA THR A 622 22.02 -26.93 8.91
C THR A 622 23.19 -27.89 8.94
N GLN A 623 24.40 -27.34 8.98
CA GLN A 623 25.62 -28.11 9.02
C GLN A 623 26.63 -27.45 9.97
N PRO A 624 27.31 -28.20 10.85
CA PRO A 624 28.36 -27.63 11.68
C PRO A 624 29.51 -27.13 10.81
N ILE A 625 30.10 -25.99 11.20
CA ILE A 625 31.30 -25.45 10.58
C ILE A 625 32.24 -24.96 11.67
N GLU A 626 33.50 -25.41 11.61
CA GLU A 626 34.54 -24.97 12.52
C GLU A 626 35.46 -23.98 11.84
N GLY A 627 35.80 -22.91 12.56
CA GLY A 627 36.75 -21.90 12.10
C GLY A 627 36.68 -20.66 12.96
N SER A 628 37.81 -19.96 13.06
CA SER A 628 37.87 -18.66 13.73
C SER A 628 38.52 -17.66 12.79
N LEU A 629 37.90 -16.48 12.67
CA LEU A 629 38.45 -15.33 11.97
C LEU A 629 38.90 -14.35 13.04
N GLU A 630 40.19 -14.37 13.36
CA GLU A 630 40.73 -13.54 14.43
C GLU A 630 40.92 -12.09 14.00
N LYS A 631 40.75 -11.14 14.93
CA LYS A 631 41.11 -9.72 14.80
C LYS A 631 40.54 -9.05 13.54
N GLN A 632 39.26 -9.33 13.24
CA GLN A 632 38.52 -8.73 12.14
C GLN A 632 38.13 -7.30 12.50
N ARG A 633 38.35 -6.34 11.59
CA ARG A 633 38.18 -4.91 11.90
C ARG A 633 36.72 -4.48 11.87
N CYS A 634 36.31 -3.69 12.84
CA CYS A 634 34.96 -3.13 12.95
C CYS A 634 34.76 -1.90 12.06
N PHE A 635 33.50 -1.58 11.77
CA PHE A 635 33.13 -0.42 10.96
C PHE A 635 31.74 0.14 11.27
N CYS A 636 31.54 1.39 10.86
CA CYS A 636 30.27 2.09 10.81
C CYS A 636 29.79 2.21 9.36
N PHE A 637 28.53 1.89 9.09
CA PHE A 637 27.90 2.04 7.78
C PHE A 637 26.92 3.21 7.77
N TYR A 638 26.92 4.02 6.71
CA TYR A 638 26.13 5.26 6.57
C TYR A 638 25.14 5.21 5.42
#